data_AF-A0A8T1FEP6-F1
#
_entry.id   AF-A0A8T1FEP6-F1
#
_cell.length_a   1.000
_cell.length_b   1.000
_cell.length_c   1.000
_cell.angle_alpha   90.00
_cell.angle_beta   90.00
_cell.angle_gamma   90.00
#
_symmetry.space_group_name_H-M   'P 1'
#
loop_
_entity.id
_entity.type
_entity.pdbx_description
1 polymer ?
#
loop_
_entity_poly.entity_id
_entity_poly.type
_entity_poly.pdbx_seq_one_letter_code
_entity_poly.pdbx_strand_id
1 'polypeptide(L)'
;MSAVAFSSAEELPERTFFPKVYMHQYKQQLSELTKRLTLLLEEDELLEVEYEGEAVSALPRNSFKQKIQESAAVDQEAFELERTQSSSSIDCSSSDDVDEEIDVGFDDVEPVKGRKAAVALNNDVTQRVENALRDDEEFERFKANALEFGMGHESAESFYAYLAQQIPAPVLDSIVVDFARLLPQPALRVPLLKAHYEHMQNELSRPSIASFRNKSYSTAVTSRSSTSSSIDEAGSSDEEDEEYPSTIRLRTFNHLVFVIHGIGQHIDFRDGEFKSWNGETGVEGGNHAFRDIFRSMLETTFQDIPLALEMQSIEWHEDLHDPTGLDNIFDLISPEGSSAIREFNKETFMDVMYYLSPRYGQLIVDSVTQQLNEKYRVFMDEHPGWDGKVSIFAHSLGSMISYDILTHKPGEVAINGVRFSGLDFEIDNFFGVGSPVGVMILARGDLNIKDGEFTPGIKSPNCRRYFNVYHPIDPIAYRIEPLIKQEMHDKDPVQLMQFSAVKDQTFGQLQEQWEGLTGPVHGFQYRHDYVLRRRKREQGMMEVAFAAASHSSYWMSDDVVLFTIMQLCQPVVDTLHRYMSARVPLPKLMRSIVELTPHTKVLLSATALVRDRCTGLSREQIVLIDKDRLYFLSRLSEVACRRKWRIKLTATTKAVYGEDSFMMKIIPSDAAVPEPGAPPTSSNAALPGVHLFKAPSTPFRNTWMNAINETIVKANSTSFGEELPVDKVSGARDTANLVDLPTGKSIDYFNAIKAGFLKEKTANGWYDSWNDRWLVLQEDHLSCYENSPKLDFVGQFPLRKTKAFCYEREYLIRVVARRGAACEMRVQNQETFNRWVEVFETIPTVEIFRHKDLLENSPSSVLIMTESSRGHFGGAHKAGKGGEWLQTKIEGHQIKLDENDQEYVAFVIQVASSTAGHNIVQRRYSEFAKLHRELRQMFQPEQLPALPGTRMWNKFEPNYLKQKAIGLHGYLNEVCKRCANTRAQPLLLEFLELAPPAPTEPKQTEEEEEDPVEKS
;
A
#
# COMPACT_ATOMS: atom_id res chain seq x y z
N MET A 1 31.25 -8.91 -8.20
CA MET A 1 32.62 -9.47 -8.23
C MET A 1 32.76 -10.49 -7.12
N SER A 2 33.53 -11.56 -7.36
CA SER A 2 33.77 -12.66 -6.44
C SER A 2 34.39 -12.20 -5.13
N ALA A 3 33.90 -12.74 -4.01
CA ALA A 3 34.56 -12.67 -2.72
C ALA A 3 35.92 -13.38 -2.81
N VAL A 4 37.00 -12.61 -2.68
CA VAL A 4 38.34 -13.16 -2.41
C VAL A 4 38.47 -13.23 -0.89
N ALA A 5 38.48 -14.45 -0.37
CA ALA A 5 38.89 -14.72 1.00
C ALA A 5 40.38 -14.41 1.14
N PHE A 6 40.75 -13.51 2.05
CA PHE A 6 42.14 -13.39 2.51
C PHE A 6 42.35 -14.35 3.68
N SER A 7 43.19 -15.35 3.44
CA SER A 7 43.71 -16.29 4.42
C SER A 7 44.99 -15.74 5.06
N SER A 8 45.03 -15.75 6.39
CA SER A 8 46.20 -15.56 7.27
C SER A 8 46.66 -14.12 7.57
N ALA A 9 47.15 -13.95 8.81
CA ALA A 9 47.47 -12.69 9.47
C ALA A 9 48.95 -12.27 9.34
N GLU A 10 49.66 -12.74 8.33
CA GLU A 10 51.09 -12.49 8.15
C GLU A 10 51.36 -12.05 6.70
N GLU A 11 51.17 -10.76 6.40
CA GLU A 11 51.89 -10.03 5.33
C GLU A 11 51.41 -8.57 5.23
N LEU A 12 52.07 -7.66 5.95
CA LEU A 12 52.16 -6.24 5.59
C LEU A 12 53.55 -5.73 6.05
N PRO A 13 54.31 -5.03 5.18
CA PRO A 13 55.65 -4.55 5.51
C PRO A 13 55.64 -3.37 6.49
N GLU A 14 56.65 -3.39 7.36
CA GLU A 14 56.91 -2.40 8.41
C GLU A 14 57.11 -0.98 7.84
N ARG A 15 56.35 0.01 8.33
CA ARG A 15 56.85 1.34 8.71
C ARG A 15 55.80 2.16 9.50
N THR A 16 55.99 2.13 10.83
CA THR A 16 55.82 3.20 11.86
C THR A 16 54.45 3.91 11.99
N PHE A 17 53.79 4.04 13.15
CA PHE A 17 54.27 4.32 14.52
C PHE A 17 53.28 3.77 15.57
N PHE A 18 53.71 2.93 16.53
CA PHE A 18 53.21 2.90 17.93
C PHE A 18 54.16 2.03 18.82
N PRO A 19 54.30 2.31 20.13
CA PRO A 19 55.28 1.63 21.01
C PRO A 19 54.99 0.14 21.24
N LYS A 20 56.03 -0.70 21.25
CA LYS A 20 56.00 -2.18 21.35
C LYS A 20 55.26 -2.75 22.59
N VAL A 21 54.99 -1.94 23.61
CA VAL A 21 54.35 -2.38 24.86
C VAL A 21 52.83 -2.59 24.70
N TYR A 22 52.16 -1.83 23.82
CA TYR A 22 50.71 -1.93 23.62
C TYR A 22 50.30 -3.09 22.69
N MET A 23 51.15 -3.46 21.73
CA MET A 23 50.89 -4.57 20.81
C MET A 23 50.94 -5.95 21.48
N HIS A 24 51.67 -6.09 22.59
CA HIS A 24 51.74 -7.36 23.32
C HIS A 24 50.49 -7.59 24.18
N GLN A 25 49.97 -6.54 24.82
CA GLN A 25 48.69 -6.56 25.54
C GLN A 25 47.50 -6.77 24.60
N TYR A 26 47.49 -6.12 23.43
CA TYR A 26 46.43 -6.28 22.44
C TYR A 26 46.37 -7.70 21.86
N LYS A 27 47.53 -8.33 21.60
CA LYS A 27 47.61 -9.74 21.14
C LYS A 27 47.21 -10.76 22.22
N GLN A 28 47.52 -10.49 23.49
CA GLN A 28 47.04 -11.33 24.60
C GLN A 28 45.53 -11.20 24.79
N GLN A 29 44.97 -9.99 24.70
CA GLN A 29 43.53 -9.76 24.85
C GLN A 29 42.72 -10.35 23.69
N LEU A 30 43.22 -10.30 22.45
CA LEU A 30 42.57 -10.98 21.32
C LEU A 30 42.60 -12.51 21.48
N SER A 31 43.72 -13.08 21.94
CA SER A 31 43.83 -14.52 22.20
C SER A 31 42.89 -14.99 23.31
N GLU A 32 42.66 -14.16 24.33
CA GLU A 32 41.74 -14.43 25.43
C GLU A 32 40.28 -14.34 24.96
N LEU A 33 39.98 -13.36 24.09
CA LEU A 33 38.65 -13.14 23.51
C LEU A 33 38.27 -14.28 22.56
N THR A 34 39.20 -14.75 21.72
CA THR A 34 38.97 -15.88 20.82
C THR A 34 38.76 -17.16 21.61
N LYS A 35 39.52 -17.40 22.69
CA LYS A 35 39.29 -18.55 23.59
C LYS A 35 37.92 -18.50 24.27
N ARG A 36 37.46 -17.32 24.69
CA ARG A 36 36.12 -17.13 25.29
C ARG A 36 34.99 -17.29 24.29
N LEU A 37 35.18 -16.84 23.04
CA LEU A 37 34.21 -17.05 21.97
C LEU A 37 34.10 -18.53 21.58
N THR A 38 35.22 -19.27 21.57
CA THR A 38 35.20 -20.71 21.30
C THR A 38 34.50 -21.48 22.43
N LEU A 39 34.74 -21.11 23.70
CA LEU A 39 34.04 -21.67 24.86
C LEU A 39 32.53 -21.34 24.88
N LEU A 40 32.14 -20.14 24.45
CA LEU A 40 30.72 -19.74 24.34
C LEU A 40 29.99 -20.46 23.20
N LEU A 41 30.70 -20.79 22.12
CA LEU A 41 30.15 -21.59 21.02
C LEU A 41 30.06 -23.08 21.36
N GLU A 42 30.87 -23.57 22.30
CA GLU A 42 30.79 -24.94 22.83
C GLU A 42 29.74 -25.10 23.95
N GLU A 43 29.34 -24.02 24.63
CA GLU A 43 28.29 -24.05 25.68
C GLU A 43 26.84 -23.93 25.13
N ASP A 44 26.64 -23.48 23.88
CA ASP A 44 25.31 -23.38 23.24
C ASP A 44 24.81 -24.71 22.64
N GLU A 45 25.65 -25.76 22.58
CA GLU A 45 25.26 -27.10 22.09
C GLU A 45 24.70 -28.05 23.17
N LEU A 46 24.60 -27.64 24.45
CA LEU A 46 24.23 -28.52 25.57
C LEU A 46 22.92 -28.19 26.31
N LEU A 47 22.04 -27.34 25.76
CA LEU A 47 20.71 -27.07 26.35
C LEU A 47 19.58 -27.13 25.30
N GLU A 48 19.31 -28.33 24.77
CA GLU A 48 18.03 -28.67 24.15
C GLU A 48 17.14 -29.41 25.17
N VAL A 49 16.00 -28.81 25.59
CA VAL A 49 14.75 -29.53 25.95
C VAL A 49 13.51 -28.66 25.66
N GLU A 50 12.70 -29.16 24.72
CA GLU A 50 11.23 -29.13 24.50
C GLU A 50 10.41 -27.81 24.43
N TYR A 51 9.76 -27.59 23.26
CA TYR A 51 8.29 -27.50 23.14
C TYR A 51 7.82 -27.78 21.69
N GLU A 52 6.66 -28.43 21.57
CA GLU A 52 6.07 -29.08 20.38
C GLU A 52 5.37 -28.15 19.34
N GLY A 53 5.54 -28.48 18.04
CA GLY A 53 4.58 -28.42 16.89
C GLY A 53 4.01 -27.07 16.41
N GLU A 54 3.82 -26.72 15.13
CA GLU A 54 3.95 -27.28 13.75
C GLU A 54 4.02 -26.02 12.81
N ALA A 55 4.95 -25.79 11.87
CA ALA A 55 5.29 -26.42 10.57
C ALA A 55 4.29 -26.20 9.40
N VAL A 56 4.70 -25.46 8.34
CA VAL A 56 4.49 -25.62 6.87
C VAL A 56 5.17 -24.40 6.19
N SER A 57 5.99 -24.42 5.13
CA SER A 57 6.73 -25.44 4.36
C SER A 57 7.72 -24.71 3.43
N ALA A 58 8.99 -25.10 3.42
CA ALA A 58 9.92 -24.82 2.33
C ALA A 58 10.69 -26.11 2.01
N LEU A 59 10.79 -26.45 0.73
CA LEU A 59 11.58 -27.57 0.17
C LEU A 59 12.21 -27.07 -1.16
N PRO A 60 13.19 -27.77 -1.76
CA PRO A 60 14.28 -28.56 -1.15
C PRO A 60 15.63 -28.44 -1.91
N ARG A 61 16.73 -28.90 -1.28
CA ARG A 61 17.87 -29.51 -2.01
C ARG A 61 18.48 -30.69 -1.23
N ASN A 62 18.20 -31.90 -1.73
CA ASN A 62 19.10 -33.02 -2.12
C ASN A 62 20.50 -33.11 -1.47
N SER A 63 21.15 -34.26 -1.28
CA SER A 63 20.85 -35.70 -1.39
C SER A 63 22.20 -36.41 -1.14
N PHE A 64 22.38 -37.14 -0.04
CA PHE A 64 23.58 -37.98 0.16
C PHE A 64 23.34 -39.18 1.10
N LYS A 65 22.09 -39.66 1.18
CA LYS A 65 21.69 -40.84 1.98
C LYS A 65 21.11 -41.98 1.16
N GLN A 66 21.51 -42.08 -0.10
CA GLN A 66 21.15 -43.22 -0.95
C GLN A 66 22.34 -43.59 -1.81
N LYS A 67 23.32 -44.32 -1.24
CA LYS A 67 24.20 -45.28 -1.95
C LYS A 67 25.35 -45.91 -1.17
N ILE A 68 25.27 -46.09 0.15
CA ILE A 68 26.14 -47.06 0.82
C ILE A 68 25.28 -47.89 1.76
N GLN A 69 25.20 -49.19 1.46
CA GLN A 69 24.54 -50.27 2.19
C GLN A 69 23.07 -50.57 1.84
N GLU A 70 22.82 -50.70 0.54
CA GLU A 70 22.13 -51.90 0.05
C GLU A 70 23.19 -53.01 -0.16
N SER A 71 23.07 -54.11 0.58
CA SER A 71 23.55 -55.46 0.25
C SER A 71 23.01 -56.41 1.33
N ALA A 72 21.73 -56.83 1.23
CA ALA A 72 21.29 -58.10 0.61
C ALA A 72 21.63 -59.33 1.52
N ALA A 73 20.73 -60.26 1.88
CA ALA A 73 19.51 -60.72 1.23
C ALA A 73 18.68 -61.73 2.08
N VAL A 74 17.46 -61.99 1.58
CA VAL A 74 16.61 -63.21 1.60
C VAL A 74 15.53 -63.40 2.68
N ASP A 75 14.32 -63.63 2.15
CA ASP A 75 12.99 -63.96 2.69
C ASP A 75 12.84 -65.24 3.54
N GLN A 76 11.69 -65.32 4.23
CA GLN A 76 10.88 -66.46 4.76
C GLN A 76 10.70 -66.43 6.29
N GLU A 77 9.56 -66.78 6.91
CA GLU A 77 8.13 -66.95 6.57
C GLU A 77 7.42 -67.30 7.94
N ALA A 78 6.12 -66.98 8.06
CA ALA A 78 5.07 -67.82 8.67
C ALA A 78 4.72 -67.90 10.20
N PHE A 79 3.42 -68.24 10.38
CA PHE A 79 2.62 -68.81 11.51
C PHE A 79 1.99 -67.85 12.56
N GLU A 80 0.65 -67.64 12.58
CA GLU A 80 -0.48 -68.48 13.10
C GLU A 80 -0.58 -68.47 14.65
N LEU A 81 -1.68 -68.71 15.37
CA LEU A 81 -3.15 -68.69 15.24
C LEU A 81 -3.69 -68.91 16.69
N GLU A 82 -4.97 -68.65 16.92
CA GLU A 82 -5.75 -68.67 18.17
C GLU A 82 -5.60 -69.88 19.13
N ARG A 83 -5.92 -69.67 20.43
CA ARG A 83 -6.71 -70.63 21.25
C ARG A 83 -7.33 -70.03 22.54
N THR A 84 -8.65 -69.87 22.49
CA THR A 84 -9.73 -70.34 23.41
C THR A 84 -9.59 -70.44 24.94
N GLN A 85 -10.73 -70.13 25.59
CA GLN A 85 -11.37 -70.65 26.84
C GLN A 85 -11.61 -69.54 27.89
N SER A 86 -12.75 -69.41 28.59
CA SER A 86 -13.98 -70.22 28.77
C SER A 86 -15.01 -69.37 29.57
N SER A 87 -16.29 -69.33 29.18
CA SER A 87 -17.45 -70.06 29.76
C SER A 87 -18.26 -69.38 30.89
N SER A 88 -19.55 -69.17 30.63
CA SER A 88 -20.77 -69.48 31.43
C SER A 88 -21.84 -68.40 31.16
N SER A 89 -22.91 -68.61 30.38
CA SER A 89 -24.08 -69.51 30.47
C SER A 89 -24.99 -69.25 31.68
N ILE A 90 -26.25 -68.84 31.42
CA ILE A 90 -27.52 -69.44 31.89
C ILE A 90 -28.72 -68.54 31.44
N ASP A 91 -29.60 -69.14 30.61
CA ASP A 91 -31.09 -69.23 30.62
C ASP A 91 -31.98 -68.07 31.15
N CYS A 92 -33.23 -67.81 30.74
CA CYS A 92 -34.21 -68.42 29.81
C CYS A 92 -35.42 -67.46 29.65
N SER A 93 -35.86 -67.22 28.41
CA SER A 93 -37.22 -67.47 27.87
C SER A 93 -38.51 -67.06 28.63
N SER A 94 -39.32 -66.15 28.02
CA SER A 94 -40.67 -66.39 27.44
C SER A 94 -41.41 -65.05 27.25
N SER A 95 -41.82 -64.69 26.03
CA SER A 95 -43.22 -64.75 25.53
C SER A 95 -44.17 -63.74 26.18
N ASP A 96 -44.58 -62.71 25.43
CA ASP A 96 -45.97 -62.48 24.99
C ASP A 96 -46.13 -61.07 24.36
N ASP A 97 -46.89 -61.04 23.27
CA ASP A 97 -47.34 -59.88 22.49
C ASP A 97 -47.96 -58.77 23.38
N VAL A 98 -47.89 -57.48 23.00
CA VAL A 98 -48.99 -56.73 22.34
C VAL A 98 -48.57 -55.29 21.95
N ASP A 99 -49.03 -54.88 20.76
CA ASP A 99 -49.45 -53.56 20.26
C ASP A 99 -48.47 -52.40 20.01
N GLU A 100 -48.45 -52.03 18.73
CA GLU A 100 -47.86 -50.84 18.10
C GLU A 100 -48.59 -49.56 18.52
N GLU A 101 -47.85 -48.59 19.09
CA GLU A 101 -48.13 -47.16 18.91
C GLU A 101 -47.02 -46.56 18.04
N ILE A 102 -47.43 -45.91 16.96
CA ILE A 102 -46.56 -45.23 15.99
C ILE A 102 -45.98 -43.99 16.68
N ASP A 103 -44.73 -44.09 17.15
CA ASP A 103 -43.97 -42.94 17.65
C ASP A 103 -43.56 -42.04 16.47
N VAL A 104 -43.98 -40.78 16.54
CA VAL A 104 -43.68 -39.75 15.53
C VAL A 104 -42.21 -39.38 15.71
N GLY A 105 -41.34 -39.99 14.90
CA GLY A 105 -39.88 -39.88 15.03
C GLY A 105 -39.40 -38.44 15.24
N PHE A 106 -38.87 -38.17 16.43
CA PHE A 106 -38.20 -36.91 16.75
C PHE A 106 -36.72 -37.04 16.35
N ASP A 107 -36.28 -36.27 15.36
CA ASP A 107 -34.91 -36.32 14.87
C ASP A 107 -33.93 -35.76 15.91
N ASP A 108 -32.98 -36.60 16.32
CA ASP A 108 -31.94 -36.26 17.29
C ASP A 108 -30.81 -35.41 16.65
N VAL A 109 -30.17 -34.53 17.42
CA VAL A 109 -29.09 -33.64 16.93
C VAL A 109 -27.72 -34.30 17.08
N GLU A 110 -26.91 -34.41 16.03
CA GLU A 110 -25.61 -35.10 16.15
C GLU A 110 -24.69 -34.50 17.25
N PRO A 111 -24.17 -35.33 18.19
CA PRO A 111 -23.33 -34.86 19.27
C PRO A 111 -21.94 -34.48 18.75
N VAL A 112 -21.31 -33.48 19.36
CA VAL A 112 -19.97 -33.03 18.97
C VAL A 112 -18.94 -34.11 19.27
N LYS A 113 -18.17 -34.49 18.24
CA LYS A 113 -17.09 -35.48 18.35
C LYS A 113 -15.73 -34.77 18.49
N GLY A 114 -14.93 -35.21 19.46
CA GLY A 114 -13.56 -34.74 19.66
C GLY A 114 -13.44 -33.62 20.70
N ARG A 115 -12.40 -33.73 21.54
CA ARG A 115 -12.18 -32.86 22.71
C ARG A 115 -12.05 -31.37 22.35
N LYS A 116 -11.33 -31.05 21.26
CA LYS A 116 -11.10 -29.66 20.82
C LYS A 116 -12.39 -28.99 20.34
N ALA A 117 -13.24 -29.71 19.60
CA ALA A 117 -14.51 -29.20 19.11
C ALA A 117 -15.55 -29.05 20.24
N ALA A 118 -15.58 -30.00 21.19
CA ALA A 118 -16.45 -29.93 22.35
C ALA A 118 -16.08 -28.74 23.26
N VAL A 119 -14.78 -28.48 23.48
CA VAL A 119 -14.33 -27.31 24.25
C VAL A 119 -14.70 -26.00 23.55
N ALA A 120 -14.52 -25.92 22.23
CA ALA A 120 -14.89 -24.73 21.47
C ALA A 120 -16.40 -24.44 21.53
N LEU A 121 -17.24 -25.46 21.34
CA LEU A 121 -18.69 -25.30 21.45
C LEU A 121 -19.13 -24.99 22.88
N ASN A 122 -18.52 -25.62 23.89
CA ASN A 122 -18.79 -25.33 25.29
C ASN A 122 -18.48 -23.87 25.64
N ASN A 123 -17.34 -23.34 25.19
CA ASN A 123 -16.97 -21.94 25.42
C ASN A 123 -17.95 -20.97 24.73
N ASP A 124 -18.38 -21.29 23.51
CA ASP A 124 -19.35 -20.48 22.76
C ASP A 124 -20.75 -20.47 23.43
N VAL A 125 -21.27 -21.64 23.83
CA VAL A 125 -22.54 -21.74 24.56
C VAL A 125 -22.45 -21.00 25.89
N THR A 126 -21.33 -21.17 26.62
CA THR A 126 -21.07 -20.49 27.90
C THR A 126 -21.07 -18.97 27.73
N GLN A 127 -20.38 -18.45 26.72
CA GLN A 127 -20.33 -17.01 26.43
C GLN A 127 -21.71 -16.45 26.01
N ARG A 128 -22.50 -17.20 25.24
CA ARG A 128 -23.87 -16.80 24.87
C ARG A 128 -24.80 -16.73 26.07
N VAL A 129 -24.67 -17.67 27.02
CA VAL A 129 -25.45 -17.66 28.27
C VAL A 129 -25.01 -16.51 29.17
N GLU A 130 -23.71 -16.27 29.35
CA GLU A 130 -23.17 -15.16 30.14
C GLU A 130 -23.68 -13.79 29.63
N ASN A 131 -23.63 -13.60 28.30
CA ASN A 131 -24.15 -12.40 27.65
C ASN A 131 -25.68 -12.24 27.79
N ALA A 132 -26.41 -13.35 27.89
CA ALA A 132 -27.87 -13.34 28.01
C ALA A 132 -28.33 -12.99 29.43
N LEU A 133 -27.63 -13.50 30.46
CA LEU A 133 -28.01 -13.32 31.87
C LEU A 133 -27.59 -11.96 32.44
N ARG A 134 -26.49 -11.36 31.97
CA ARG A 134 -25.98 -10.03 32.41
C ARG A 134 -25.82 -9.88 33.95
N ASP A 135 -25.73 -10.98 34.67
CA ASP A 135 -25.50 -11.07 36.12
C ASP A 135 -24.60 -12.29 36.42
N ASP A 136 -23.49 -12.05 37.10
CA ASP A 136 -22.48 -13.06 37.44
C ASP A 136 -23.04 -14.10 38.44
N GLU A 137 -23.97 -13.72 39.33
CA GLU A 137 -24.57 -14.66 40.29
C GLU A 137 -25.54 -15.63 39.62
N GLU A 138 -26.31 -15.15 38.63
CA GLU A 138 -27.21 -16.00 37.85
C GLU A 138 -26.45 -16.93 36.91
N PHE A 139 -25.29 -16.48 36.40
CA PHE A 139 -24.43 -17.30 35.58
C PHE A 139 -23.79 -18.46 36.35
N GLU A 140 -23.36 -18.24 37.60
CA GLU A 140 -22.89 -19.33 38.46
C GLU A 140 -24.01 -20.33 38.82
N ARG A 141 -25.25 -19.85 39.00
CA ARG A 141 -26.42 -20.73 39.18
C ARG A 141 -26.71 -21.56 37.94
N PHE A 142 -26.59 -20.96 36.74
CA PHE A 142 -26.75 -21.68 35.49
C PHE A 142 -25.72 -22.82 35.38
N LYS A 143 -24.43 -22.57 35.71
CA LYS A 143 -23.39 -23.62 35.68
C LYS A 143 -23.72 -24.77 36.62
N ALA A 144 -24.24 -24.47 37.82
CA ALA A 144 -24.66 -25.50 38.78
C ALA A 144 -25.82 -26.35 38.24
N ASN A 145 -26.88 -25.73 37.71
CA ASN A 145 -28.03 -26.45 37.15
C ASN A 145 -27.65 -27.26 35.90
N ALA A 146 -26.81 -26.69 35.02
CA ALA A 146 -26.30 -27.39 33.84
C ALA A 146 -25.47 -28.63 34.20
N LEU A 147 -24.72 -28.57 35.31
CA LEU A 147 -23.97 -29.71 35.83
C LEU A 147 -24.89 -30.79 36.39
N GLU A 148 -25.90 -30.43 37.19
CA GLU A 148 -26.87 -31.39 37.75
C GLU A 148 -27.69 -32.08 36.64
N PHE A 149 -28.11 -31.33 35.62
CA PHE A 149 -28.76 -31.89 34.44
C PHE A 149 -27.81 -32.81 33.66
N GLY A 150 -26.56 -32.42 33.44
CA GLY A 150 -25.53 -33.24 32.79
C GLY A 150 -25.19 -34.53 33.55
N MET A 151 -25.38 -34.55 34.87
CA MET A 151 -25.23 -35.72 35.73
C MET A 151 -26.50 -36.59 35.81
N GLY A 152 -27.61 -36.15 35.21
CA GLY A 152 -28.89 -36.86 35.21
C GLY A 152 -29.67 -36.76 36.52
N HIS A 153 -29.34 -35.79 37.39
CA HIS A 153 -30.05 -35.53 38.64
C HIS A 153 -31.25 -34.58 38.48
N GLU A 154 -31.28 -33.82 37.38
CA GLU A 154 -32.39 -32.93 37.02
C GLU A 154 -33.10 -33.42 35.73
N SER A 155 -34.42 -33.27 35.65
CA SER A 155 -35.17 -33.64 34.43
C SER A 155 -35.03 -32.59 33.34
N ALA A 156 -35.17 -33.01 32.08
CA ALA A 156 -35.09 -32.12 30.93
C ALA A 156 -36.15 -31.01 30.94
N GLU A 157 -37.35 -31.32 31.45
CA GLU A 157 -38.44 -30.35 31.57
C GLU A 157 -38.15 -29.28 32.63
N SER A 158 -37.60 -29.68 33.78
CA SER A 158 -37.19 -28.76 34.85
C SER A 158 -36.08 -27.84 34.38
N PHE A 159 -35.04 -28.43 33.80
CA PHE A 159 -33.89 -27.68 33.30
C PHE A 159 -34.29 -26.72 32.18
N TYR A 160 -35.11 -27.17 31.22
CA TYR A 160 -35.63 -26.29 30.17
C TYR A 160 -36.51 -25.16 30.72
N ALA A 161 -37.40 -25.44 31.68
CA ALA A 161 -38.23 -24.42 32.30
C ALA A 161 -37.40 -23.36 33.03
N TYR A 162 -36.31 -23.76 33.70
CA TYR A 162 -35.34 -22.84 34.26
C TYR A 162 -34.70 -21.95 33.18
N LEU A 163 -34.19 -22.55 32.09
CA LEU A 163 -33.58 -21.78 31.00
C LEU A 163 -34.57 -20.80 30.35
N ALA A 164 -35.82 -21.23 30.12
CA ALA A 164 -36.86 -20.39 29.53
C ALA A 164 -37.29 -19.22 30.43
N GLN A 165 -37.10 -19.34 31.74
CA GLN A 165 -37.38 -18.24 32.68
C GLN A 165 -36.26 -17.19 32.68
N GLN A 166 -35.01 -17.61 32.53
CA GLN A 166 -33.84 -16.73 32.67
C GLN A 166 -33.33 -16.18 31.35
N ILE A 167 -33.53 -16.90 30.24
CA ILE A 167 -32.98 -16.55 28.93
C ILE A 167 -34.12 -16.15 27.97
N PRO A 168 -34.03 -14.99 27.28
CA PRO A 168 -35.03 -14.59 26.28
C PRO A 168 -35.15 -15.60 25.13
N ALA A 169 -36.40 -15.88 24.71
CA ALA A 169 -36.73 -16.87 23.68
C ALA A 169 -35.86 -16.82 22.40
N PRO A 170 -35.56 -15.65 21.78
CA PRO A 170 -34.77 -15.62 20.54
C PRO A 170 -33.33 -16.14 20.67
N VAL A 171 -32.78 -16.12 21.88
CA VAL A 171 -31.41 -16.57 22.18
C VAL A 171 -31.44 -18.01 22.70
N LEU A 172 -32.46 -18.34 23.50
CA LEU A 172 -32.69 -19.65 24.10
C LEU A 172 -32.71 -20.78 23.06
N ASP A 173 -33.39 -20.59 21.93
CA ASP A 173 -33.50 -21.61 20.86
C ASP A 173 -32.12 -22.09 20.39
N SER A 174 -31.21 -21.14 20.15
CA SER A 174 -29.85 -21.43 19.69
C SER A 174 -28.97 -22.06 20.76
N ILE A 175 -29.22 -21.73 22.04
CA ILE A 175 -28.46 -22.23 23.18
C ILE A 175 -28.85 -23.68 23.45
N VAL A 176 -30.15 -24.00 23.45
CA VAL A 176 -30.65 -25.34 23.80
C VAL A 176 -30.21 -26.38 22.77
N VAL A 177 -30.24 -26.04 21.47
CA VAL A 177 -29.80 -26.95 20.41
C VAL A 177 -28.29 -27.24 20.49
N ASP A 178 -27.45 -26.23 20.73
CA ASP A 178 -26.01 -26.44 20.83
C ASP A 178 -25.60 -27.06 22.17
N PHE A 179 -26.31 -26.75 23.25
CA PHE A 179 -26.14 -27.43 24.53
C PHE A 179 -26.50 -28.92 24.42
N ALA A 180 -27.58 -29.26 23.70
CA ALA A 180 -27.96 -30.64 23.43
C ALA A 180 -26.85 -31.41 22.67
N ARG A 181 -26.10 -30.76 21.77
CA ARG A 181 -24.97 -31.37 21.05
C ARG A 181 -23.72 -31.60 21.92
N LEU A 182 -23.62 -30.94 23.08
CA LEU A 182 -22.56 -31.21 24.06
C LEU A 182 -22.85 -32.46 24.91
N LEU A 183 -24.09 -32.94 24.93
CA LEU A 183 -24.50 -34.11 25.69
C LEU A 183 -24.24 -35.39 24.90
N PRO A 184 -23.36 -36.30 25.37
CA PRO A 184 -23.01 -37.50 24.63
C PRO A 184 -24.12 -38.57 24.70
N GLN A 185 -25.01 -38.50 25.69
CA GLN A 185 -26.04 -39.51 25.93
C GLN A 185 -27.37 -39.09 25.28
N PRO A 186 -27.97 -39.91 24.40
CA PRO A 186 -29.29 -39.66 23.81
C PRO A 186 -30.39 -39.48 24.87
N ALA A 187 -30.25 -40.17 26.01
CA ALA A 187 -31.20 -40.13 27.12
C ALA A 187 -31.35 -38.74 27.78
N LEU A 188 -30.36 -37.84 27.64
CA LEU A 188 -30.45 -36.45 28.12
C LEU A 188 -30.78 -35.49 26.97
N ARG A 189 -30.26 -35.77 25.78
CA ARG A 189 -30.37 -34.92 24.59
C ARG A 189 -31.78 -34.89 23.99
N VAL A 190 -32.38 -36.07 23.76
CA VAL A 190 -33.70 -36.17 23.12
C VAL A 190 -34.81 -35.57 24.00
N PRO A 191 -34.86 -35.83 25.32
CA PRO A 191 -35.88 -35.20 26.18
C PRO A 191 -35.74 -33.67 26.28
N LEU A 192 -34.51 -33.13 26.28
CA LEU A 192 -34.29 -31.68 26.29
C LEU A 192 -34.82 -31.00 25.02
N LEU A 193 -34.58 -31.62 23.86
CA LEU A 193 -35.11 -31.13 22.60
C LEU A 193 -36.63 -31.29 22.50
N LYS A 194 -37.19 -32.36 23.09
CA LYS A 194 -38.64 -32.56 23.18
C LYS A 194 -39.30 -31.48 24.04
N ALA A 195 -38.75 -31.18 25.21
CA ALA A 195 -39.23 -30.11 26.09
C ALA A 195 -39.18 -28.73 25.39
N HIS A 196 -38.12 -28.48 24.62
CA HIS A 196 -37.99 -27.27 23.81
C HIS A 196 -39.07 -27.18 22.72
N TYR A 197 -39.29 -28.27 21.99
CA TYR A 197 -40.29 -28.34 20.92
C TYR A 197 -41.72 -28.17 21.43
N GLU A 198 -42.06 -28.81 22.55
CA GLU A 198 -43.36 -28.65 23.21
C GLU A 198 -43.61 -27.21 23.66
N HIS A 199 -42.59 -26.52 24.16
CA HIS A 199 -42.68 -25.10 24.51
C HIS A 199 -42.93 -24.20 23.30
N MET A 200 -42.20 -24.43 22.19
CA MET A 200 -42.39 -23.68 20.94
C MET A 200 -43.81 -23.85 20.37
N GLN A 201 -44.36 -25.07 20.41
CA GLN A 201 -45.74 -25.33 19.97
C GLN A 201 -46.79 -24.62 20.84
N ASN A 202 -46.55 -24.53 22.15
CA ASN A 202 -47.42 -23.86 23.11
C ASN A 202 -47.39 -22.31 22.98
N GLU A 203 -46.24 -21.73 22.60
CA GLU A 203 -46.11 -20.29 22.27
C GLU A 203 -46.88 -19.92 20.99
N LEU A 204 -46.83 -20.79 19.96
CA LEU A 204 -47.53 -20.58 18.68
C LEU A 204 -49.07 -20.67 18.77
N SER A 205 -49.61 -21.24 19.85
CA SER A 205 -51.05 -21.52 20.02
C SER A 205 -51.79 -20.54 20.97
N ARG A 206 -51.13 -19.50 21.49
CA ARG A 206 -51.77 -18.42 22.27
C ARG A 206 -52.31 -17.28 21.38
N PRO A 207 -53.60 -16.90 21.46
CA PRO A 207 -54.12 -15.77 20.70
C PRO A 207 -54.05 -14.46 21.50
N SER A 208 -53.21 -13.50 21.12
CA SER A 208 -53.39 -12.08 21.49
C SER A 208 -52.39 -11.11 20.83
N ILE A 209 -52.95 -10.17 20.07
CA ILE A 209 -52.76 -8.70 20.15
C ILE A 209 -51.36 -8.20 20.60
N ALA A 210 -50.56 -7.70 19.64
CA ALA A 210 -49.79 -6.45 19.78
C ALA A 210 -49.06 -6.09 18.47
N SER A 211 -49.52 -5.00 17.85
CA SER A 211 -48.68 -4.08 17.08
C SER A 211 -47.54 -3.53 17.95
N PHE A 212 -46.45 -3.11 17.30
CA PHE A 212 -45.24 -2.46 17.85
C PHE A 212 -44.06 -3.37 18.22
N ARG A 213 -43.39 -3.91 17.20
CA ARG A 213 -41.97 -3.64 16.87
C ARG A 213 -41.49 -4.72 15.90
N ASN A 214 -41.41 -4.36 14.62
CA ASN A 214 -40.47 -4.99 13.70
C ASN A 214 -39.93 -3.88 12.82
N LYS A 215 -38.74 -3.38 13.18
CA LYS A 215 -37.96 -2.50 12.31
C LYS A 215 -37.11 -3.40 11.44
N SER A 216 -37.64 -3.66 10.26
CA SER A 216 -37.05 -4.43 9.18
C SER A 216 -35.69 -3.87 8.77
N TYR A 217 -34.68 -4.73 8.71
CA TYR A 217 -33.55 -4.55 7.81
C TYR A 217 -34.04 -4.79 6.38
N SER A 218 -34.23 -3.71 5.64
CA SER A 218 -34.04 -3.59 4.18
C SER A 218 -34.94 -2.47 3.66
N THR A 219 -34.39 -1.28 3.44
CA THR A 219 -34.79 -0.41 2.34
C THR A 219 -33.66 0.56 2.05
N ALA A 220 -33.20 0.58 0.81
CA ALA A 220 -32.47 1.70 0.25
C ALA A 220 -33.33 2.96 0.41
N VAL A 221 -32.88 3.91 1.24
CA VAL A 221 -33.47 5.24 1.30
C VAL A 221 -32.49 6.21 0.64
N THR A 222 -32.80 6.55 -0.61
CA THR A 222 -32.57 7.89 -1.11
C THR A 222 -33.25 8.88 -0.15
N SER A 223 -32.47 9.49 0.73
CA SER A 223 -32.89 10.67 1.50
C SER A 223 -31.99 11.85 1.11
N ARG A 224 -32.57 12.73 0.30
CA ARG A 224 -32.37 14.16 0.48
C ARG A 224 -32.94 14.53 1.86
N SER A 225 -32.34 15.54 2.48
CA SER A 225 -32.66 16.13 3.79
C SER A 225 -32.19 15.35 5.02
N SER A 226 -30.89 15.43 5.26
CA SER A 226 -30.38 15.81 6.57
C SER A 226 -29.19 16.73 6.31
N THR A 227 -29.32 17.98 6.73
CA THR A 227 -28.21 18.93 6.84
C THR A 227 -27.18 18.29 7.76
N SER A 228 -26.23 17.59 7.14
CA SER A 228 -24.97 17.21 7.76
C SER A 228 -24.33 18.51 8.24
N SER A 229 -24.18 18.66 9.55
CA SER A 229 -23.19 19.54 10.17
C SER A 229 -21.82 19.08 9.69
N SER A 230 -21.49 19.56 8.50
CA SER A 230 -20.15 19.51 7.98
C SER A 230 -19.38 20.59 8.68
N ILE A 231 -18.30 20.21 9.35
CA ILE A 231 -17.30 21.15 9.85
C ILE A 231 -16.77 21.91 8.63
N ASP A 232 -17.36 23.09 8.41
CA ASP A 232 -16.84 24.21 7.64
C ASP A 232 -16.97 25.41 8.59
N GLU A 233 -15.93 26.24 8.60
CA GLU A 233 -15.78 27.50 9.35
C GLU A 233 -15.41 27.43 10.84
N ALA A 234 -14.10 27.51 11.08
CA ALA A 234 -13.60 28.36 12.15
C ALA A 234 -13.97 29.83 11.82
N GLY A 235 -14.89 30.41 12.58
CA GLY A 235 -15.17 31.84 12.54
C GLY A 235 -16.63 32.23 12.38
N SER A 236 -17.53 31.81 13.28
CA SER A 236 -18.73 32.59 13.59
C SER A 236 -19.07 32.38 15.06
N SER A 237 -19.10 33.49 15.79
CA SER A 237 -19.57 33.58 17.17
C SER A 237 -21.09 33.42 17.18
N ASP A 238 -21.60 32.23 17.46
CA ASP A 238 -22.95 32.04 17.98
C ASP A 238 -22.97 30.79 18.88
N GLU A 239 -23.37 30.98 20.13
CA GLU A 239 -23.54 29.96 21.16
C GLU A 239 -24.76 29.08 20.83
N GLU A 240 -24.60 28.10 19.94
CA GLU A 240 -25.55 26.99 19.78
C GLU A 240 -24.94 25.70 20.37
N ASP A 241 -25.73 25.00 21.21
CA ASP A 241 -25.36 23.83 22.00
C ASP A 241 -24.34 22.91 21.29
N GLU A 242 -23.08 22.88 21.76
CA GLU A 242 -22.04 22.02 21.20
C GLU A 242 -22.43 20.54 21.34
N GLU A 243 -22.92 19.95 20.25
CA GLU A 243 -23.25 18.53 20.18
C GLU A 243 -21.95 17.71 20.10
N TYR A 244 -21.72 16.81 21.06
CA TYR A 244 -20.57 15.88 21.10
C TYR A 244 -20.98 14.47 20.67
N PRO A 245 -21.10 14.17 19.36
CA PRO A 245 -21.47 12.83 18.91
C PRO A 245 -20.42 11.79 19.29
N SER A 246 -20.86 10.57 19.64
CA SER A 246 -19.98 9.45 20.00
C SER A 246 -19.20 8.84 18.82
N THR A 247 -19.56 9.19 17.59
CA THR A 247 -18.88 8.75 16.36
C THR A 247 -18.75 9.92 15.39
N ILE A 248 -17.53 10.18 14.92
CA ILE A 248 -17.24 11.23 13.95
C ILE A 248 -16.84 10.61 12.61
N ARG A 249 -17.51 11.04 11.56
CA ARG A 249 -17.13 10.70 10.18
C ARG A 249 -16.17 11.75 9.63
N LEU A 250 -14.91 11.36 9.50
CA LEU A 250 -13.86 12.22 8.98
C LEU A 250 -13.98 12.34 7.46
N ARG A 251 -13.84 13.57 6.98
CA ARG A 251 -13.66 13.88 5.56
C ARG A 251 -12.18 13.87 5.23
N THR A 252 -11.87 13.54 3.98
CA THR A 252 -10.51 13.64 3.48
C THR A 252 -10.00 15.08 3.58
N PHE A 253 -8.81 15.25 4.12
CA PHE A 253 -8.09 16.51 4.16
C PHE A 253 -6.72 16.32 3.50
N ASN A 254 -6.22 17.38 2.85
CA ASN A 254 -5.04 17.29 2.01
C ASN A 254 -3.79 17.85 2.72
N HIS A 255 -2.64 17.25 2.46
CA HIS A 255 -1.35 17.72 2.96
C HIS A 255 -0.26 17.49 1.92
N LEU A 256 0.57 18.50 1.67
CA LEU A 256 1.77 18.44 0.83
C LEU A 256 3.01 18.50 1.71
N VAL A 257 3.94 17.57 1.56
CA VAL A 257 5.21 17.55 2.29
C VAL A 257 6.36 17.66 1.30
N PHE A 258 7.18 18.70 1.45
CA PHE A 258 8.45 18.79 0.75
C PHE A 258 9.53 18.08 1.57
N VAL A 259 10.22 17.12 0.94
CA VAL A 259 11.31 16.35 1.55
C VAL A 259 12.63 16.86 1.01
N ILE A 260 13.47 17.40 1.89
CA ILE A 260 14.75 18.01 1.52
C ILE A 260 15.87 17.16 2.13
N HIS A 261 16.73 16.61 1.28
CA HIS A 261 17.83 15.76 1.72
C HIS A 261 18.97 16.55 2.36
N GLY A 262 19.84 15.80 3.05
CA GLY A 262 21.06 16.31 3.66
C GLY A 262 22.21 16.46 2.68
N ILE A 263 23.42 16.33 3.21
CA ILE A 263 24.66 16.35 2.45
C ILE A 263 24.73 15.18 1.43
N GLY A 264 25.43 15.41 0.32
CA GLY A 264 25.80 14.41 -0.69
C GLY A 264 24.76 14.23 -1.77
N GLN A 265 25.08 13.38 -2.75
CA GLN A 265 24.18 13.07 -3.85
C GLN A 265 23.10 12.07 -3.41
N HIS A 266 21.83 12.46 -3.49
CA HIS A 266 20.70 11.58 -3.20
C HIS A 266 19.98 11.19 -4.50
N ILE A 267 20.49 10.17 -5.20
CA ILE A 267 19.93 9.77 -6.50
C ILE A 267 18.44 9.35 -6.38
N ASP A 268 18.01 8.91 -5.20
CA ASP A 268 16.61 8.58 -4.86
C ASP A 268 15.71 9.79 -4.57
N PHE A 269 16.22 11.02 -4.66
CA PHE A 269 15.45 12.26 -4.58
C PHE A 269 15.11 12.83 -5.97
N ARG A 270 15.72 12.30 -7.04
CA ARG A 270 15.33 12.62 -8.41
C ARG A 270 13.95 12.03 -8.73
N ASP A 271 13.08 12.86 -9.28
CA ASP A 271 11.75 12.42 -9.70
C ASP A 271 11.87 11.31 -10.77
N GLY A 272 11.40 10.10 -10.43
CA GLY A 272 11.41 8.93 -11.33
C GLY A 272 12.62 7.99 -11.23
N GLU A 273 13.66 8.31 -10.45
CA GLU A 273 14.81 7.41 -10.28
C GLU A 273 14.66 6.45 -9.09
N PHE A 274 14.94 5.16 -9.32
CA PHE A 274 14.82 4.09 -8.32
C PHE A 274 16.17 3.40 -8.06
N LYS A 275 17.10 4.16 -7.49
CA LYS A 275 18.45 3.68 -7.14
C LYS A 275 18.67 3.86 -5.64
N SER A 276 19.47 2.99 -5.05
CA SER A 276 19.96 3.19 -3.69
C SER A 276 21.03 4.29 -3.62
N TRP A 277 21.40 4.69 -2.41
CA TRP A 277 22.48 5.67 -2.12
C TRP A 277 23.80 5.37 -2.86
N ASN A 278 24.10 4.09 -3.09
CA ASN A 278 25.30 3.62 -3.81
C ASN A 278 25.11 3.52 -5.35
N GLY A 279 23.99 4.02 -5.90
CA GLY A 279 23.71 4.01 -7.33
C GLY A 279 23.28 2.65 -7.91
N GLU A 280 23.09 1.61 -7.08
CA GLU A 280 22.61 0.31 -7.53
C GLU A 280 21.13 0.37 -7.91
N THR A 281 20.82 -0.01 -9.15
CA THR A 281 19.44 -0.04 -9.66
C THR A 281 18.67 -1.21 -9.05
N GLY A 282 17.54 -0.93 -8.40
CA GLY A 282 16.62 -1.96 -7.89
C GLY A 282 16.71 -2.27 -6.40
N VAL A 283 17.57 -1.57 -5.65
CA VAL A 283 17.54 -1.56 -4.17
C VAL A 283 16.89 -0.24 -3.74
N GLU A 284 15.95 -0.29 -2.80
CA GLU A 284 15.21 0.90 -2.33
C GLU A 284 16.16 1.86 -1.61
N GLY A 285 16.26 3.10 -2.09
CA GLY A 285 16.98 4.20 -1.43
C GLY A 285 16.34 4.62 -0.10
N GLY A 286 17.05 5.46 0.67
CA GLY A 286 16.58 5.93 1.97
C GLY A 286 15.26 6.69 1.91
N ASN A 287 15.06 7.50 0.87
CA ASN A 287 13.82 8.21 0.60
C ASN A 287 12.65 7.27 0.30
N HIS A 288 12.90 6.23 -0.50
CA HIS A 288 11.87 5.27 -0.88
C HIS A 288 11.40 4.48 0.34
N ALA A 289 12.34 3.94 1.11
CA ALA A 289 12.03 3.22 2.34
C ALA A 289 11.26 4.11 3.33
N PHE A 290 11.67 5.36 3.49
CA PHE A 290 10.96 6.35 4.30
C PHE A 290 9.50 6.53 3.84
N ARG A 291 9.27 6.80 2.55
CA ARG A 291 7.92 6.96 1.96
C ARG A 291 7.08 5.70 2.09
N ASP A 292 7.71 4.52 2.00
CA ASP A 292 7.04 3.24 2.17
C ASP A 292 6.60 2.97 3.60
N ILE A 293 7.39 3.38 4.60
CA ILE A 293 6.98 3.34 6.00
C ILE A 293 5.77 4.25 6.23
N PHE A 294 5.77 5.47 5.66
CA PHE A 294 4.61 6.37 5.72
C PHE A 294 3.35 5.70 5.15
N ARG A 295 3.44 5.18 3.93
CA ARG A 295 2.33 4.48 3.26
C ARG A 295 1.83 3.31 4.10
N SER A 296 2.74 2.43 4.53
CA SER A 296 2.40 1.25 5.35
C SER A 296 1.70 1.64 6.64
N MET A 297 2.18 2.67 7.33
CA MET A 297 1.60 3.15 8.58
C MET A 297 0.22 3.80 8.37
N LEU A 298 0.02 4.54 7.27
CA LEU A 298 -1.28 5.08 6.88
C LEU A 298 -2.30 3.99 6.51
N GLU A 299 -1.86 2.90 5.88
CA GLU A 299 -2.71 1.77 5.49
C GLU A 299 -3.07 0.84 6.66
N THR A 300 -2.26 0.83 7.73
CA THR A 300 -2.43 -0.08 8.87
C THR A 300 -2.90 0.65 10.14
N THR A 301 -2.01 1.39 10.79
CA THR A 301 -2.27 2.07 12.08
C THR A 301 -3.23 3.25 11.94
N PHE A 302 -3.15 4.00 10.83
CA PHE A 302 -3.98 5.19 10.61
C PHE A 302 -5.06 4.98 9.54
N GLN A 303 -5.51 3.73 9.33
CA GLN A 303 -6.50 3.39 8.30
C GLN A 303 -7.81 4.20 8.41
N ASP A 304 -8.18 4.62 9.63
CA ASP A 304 -9.38 5.40 9.91
C ASP A 304 -9.21 6.91 9.67
N ILE A 305 -7.97 7.39 9.47
CA ILE A 305 -7.66 8.79 9.23
C ILE A 305 -7.56 9.06 7.72
N PRO A 306 -8.44 9.88 7.13
CA PRO A 306 -8.44 10.13 5.70
C PRO A 306 -7.44 11.23 5.30
N LEU A 307 -6.16 11.07 5.64
CA LEU A 307 -5.09 11.96 5.21
C LEU A 307 -4.75 11.71 3.73
N ALA A 308 -4.94 12.71 2.88
CA ALA A 308 -4.47 12.73 1.49
C ALA A 308 -3.09 13.38 1.43
N LEU A 309 -2.04 12.56 1.57
CA LEU A 309 -0.65 12.99 1.63
C LEU A 309 0.01 12.94 0.25
N GLU A 310 0.55 14.07 -0.20
CA GLU A 310 1.49 14.18 -1.33
C GLU A 310 2.88 14.48 -0.78
N MET A 311 3.90 13.79 -1.25
CA MET A 311 5.28 14.06 -0.87
C MET A 311 6.14 14.38 -2.11
N GLN A 312 6.87 15.48 -2.09
CA GLN A 312 7.75 15.91 -3.19
C GLN A 312 9.17 16.13 -2.71
N SER A 313 10.14 15.54 -3.41
CA SER A 313 11.57 15.64 -3.08
C SER A 313 12.16 16.95 -3.61
N ILE A 314 13.15 17.51 -2.92
CA ILE A 314 13.97 18.64 -3.37
C ILE A 314 15.41 18.17 -3.47
N GLU A 315 16.00 18.27 -4.65
CA GLU A 315 17.35 17.78 -4.95
C GLU A 315 18.25 18.97 -5.32
N TRP A 316 19.16 19.36 -4.44
CA TRP A 316 19.95 20.59 -4.60
C TRP A 316 21.43 20.33 -4.90
N HIS A 317 21.92 19.12 -4.61
CA HIS A 317 23.35 18.82 -4.73
C HIS A 317 23.81 18.91 -6.19
N GLU A 318 23.01 18.39 -7.12
CA GLU A 318 23.36 18.40 -8.54
C GLU A 318 23.32 19.78 -9.17
N ASP A 319 22.35 20.62 -8.80
CA ASP A 319 22.25 22.01 -9.23
C ASP A 319 23.49 22.83 -8.87
N LEU A 320 24.17 22.44 -7.78
CA LEU A 320 25.47 22.99 -7.42
C LEU A 320 26.60 22.34 -8.23
N HIS A 321 26.72 21.01 -8.20
CA HIS A 321 27.94 20.31 -8.66
C HIS A 321 28.05 20.24 -10.19
N ASP A 322 26.96 19.95 -10.91
CA ASP A 322 26.96 19.75 -12.36
C ASP A 322 27.27 21.06 -13.14
N PRO A 323 26.60 22.20 -12.87
CA PRO A 323 26.84 23.43 -13.63
C PRO A 323 28.18 24.09 -13.31
N THR A 324 28.66 23.95 -12.06
CA THR A 324 29.91 24.59 -11.62
C THR A 324 31.15 23.76 -11.97
N GLY A 325 30.98 22.45 -12.19
CA GLY A 325 32.09 21.53 -12.44
C GLY A 325 33.02 21.35 -11.24
N LEU A 326 32.53 21.62 -10.02
CA LEU A 326 33.30 21.55 -8.77
C LEU A 326 33.99 20.20 -8.59
N ASP A 327 33.33 19.11 -8.97
CA ASP A 327 33.87 17.75 -8.84
C ASP A 327 35.14 17.56 -9.66
N ASN A 328 35.16 18.06 -10.90
CA ASN A 328 36.34 17.97 -11.76
C ASN A 328 37.52 18.75 -11.17
N ILE A 329 37.24 19.89 -10.52
CA ILE A 329 38.24 20.72 -9.87
C ILE A 329 38.75 20.02 -8.60
N PHE A 330 37.86 19.42 -7.82
CA PHE A 330 38.21 18.65 -6.62
C PHE A 330 39.12 17.45 -6.96
N ASP A 331 38.80 16.73 -8.02
CA ASP A 331 39.60 15.61 -8.52
C ASP A 331 40.98 16.09 -9.00
N LEU A 332 41.08 17.28 -9.61
CA LEU A 332 42.34 17.87 -10.06
C LEU A 332 43.26 18.26 -8.90
N ILE A 333 42.71 18.84 -7.84
CA ILE A 333 43.49 19.29 -6.66
C ILE A 333 43.75 18.16 -5.68
N SER A 334 43.20 16.98 -5.90
CA SER A 334 43.39 15.82 -5.03
C SER A 334 44.79 15.23 -5.22
N PRO A 335 45.71 15.32 -4.22
CA PRO A 335 46.96 14.56 -4.24
C PRO A 335 46.79 13.04 -4.48
N GLU A 336 47.84 12.35 -4.93
CA GLU A 336 47.80 10.90 -5.10
C GLU A 336 47.70 10.16 -3.74
N GLY A 337 46.82 9.17 -3.63
CA GLY A 337 46.63 8.31 -2.45
C GLY A 337 45.40 8.61 -1.57
N SER A 338 44.77 7.57 -1.01
CA SER A 338 43.55 7.61 -0.17
C SER A 338 42.30 8.16 -0.88
N SER A 339 42.01 7.64 -2.09
CA SER A 339 40.82 8.03 -2.87
C SER A 339 39.51 7.89 -2.09
N ALA A 340 39.34 6.82 -1.31
CA ALA A 340 38.12 6.59 -0.54
C ALA A 340 37.79 7.70 0.47
N ILE A 341 38.79 8.22 1.21
CA ILE A 341 38.57 9.31 2.20
C ILE A 341 38.25 10.62 1.48
N ARG A 342 38.82 10.82 0.29
CA ARG A 342 38.65 12.06 -0.48
C ARG A 342 37.33 12.10 -1.21
N GLU A 343 36.89 10.96 -1.72
CA GLU A 343 35.53 10.79 -2.23
C GLU A 343 34.52 11.08 -1.12
N PHE A 344 34.72 10.49 0.07
CA PHE A 344 33.88 10.82 1.23
C PHE A 344 33.90 12.33 1.57
N ASN A 345 35.06 12.99 1.56
CA ASN A 345 35.13 14.43 1.83
C ASN A 345 34.43 15.26 0.75
N LYS A 346 34.58 14.87 -0.53
CA LYS A 346 33.96 15.51 -1.69
C LYS A 346 32.44 15.40 -1.63
N GLU A 347 31.93 14.20 -1.38
CA GLU A 347 30.51 13.91 -1.29
C GLU A 347 29.89 14.36 0.03
N THR A 348 30.70 14.64 1.07
CA THR A 348 30.17 14.90 2.42
C THR A 348 30.58 16.25 3.02
N PHE A 349 31.85 16.40 3.37
CA PHE A 349 32.30 17.57 4.13
C PHE A 349 32.25 18.88 3.32
N MET A 350 32.52 18.79 2.01
CA MET A 350 32.62 19.96 1.14
C MET A 350 31.29 20.68 0.93
N ASP A 351 30.16 19.97 0.94
CA ASP A 351 28.82 20.55 0.82
C ASP A 351 28.54 21.60 1.92
N VAL A 352 28.96 21.31 3.15
CA VAL A 352 28.86 22.26 4.26
C VAL A 352 29.70 23.51 3.98
N MET A 353 30.92 23.31 3.49
CA MET A 353 31.83 24.42 3.17
C MET A 353 31.32 25.26 2.01
N TYR A 354 30.70 24.64 1.00
CA TYR A 354 30.06 25.33 -0.11
C TYR A 354 28.88 26.15 0.39
N TYR A 355 27.99 25.57 1.20
CA TYR A 355 26.87 26.30 1.79
C TYR A 355 27.30 27.49 2.65
N LEU A 356 28.37 27.35 3.43
CA LEU A 356 28.92 28.45 4.24
C LEU A 356 29.61 29.53 3.40
N SER A 357 29.95 29.25 2.14
CA SER A 357 30.57 30.23 1.26
C SER A 357 29.52 31.18 0.66
N PRO A 358 29.80 32.49 0.50
CA PRO A 358 28.83 33.43 -0.05
C PRO A 358 28.34 33.05 -1.46
N ARG A 359 29.25 32.63 -2.34
CA ARG A 359 28.94 32.33 -3.74
C ARG A 359 28.15 31.03 -3.89
N TYR A 360 28.63 29.93 -3.30
CA TYR A 360 27.96 28.64 -3.46
C TYR A 360 26.72 28.54 -2.56
N GLY A 361 26.74 29.17 -1.37
CA GLY A 361 25.55 29.31 -0.52
C GLY A 361 24.40 30.03 -1.21
N GLN A 362 24.68 31.07 -2.01
CA GLN A 362 23.66 31.73 -2.83
C GLN A 362 23.05 30.75 -3.84
N LEU A 363 23.87 29.97 -4.56
CA LEU A 363 23.38 29.00 -5.53
C LEU A 363 22.48 27.92 -4.89
N ILE A 364 22.89 27.40 -3.73
CA ILE A 364 22.12 26.38 -3.00
C ILE A 364 20.78 26.96 -2.52
N VAL A 365 20.78 28.15 -1.92
CA VAL A 365 19.55 28.81 -1.44
C VAL A 365 18.62 29.14 -2.60
N ASP A 366 19.15 29.64 -3.71
CA ASP A 366 18.36 29.93 -4.92
C ASP A 366 17.76 28.67 -5.51
N SER A 367 18.55 27.59 -5.66
CA SER A 367 18.09 26.29 -6.15
C SER A 367 16.95 25.73 -5.29
N VAL A 368 17.16 25.60 -3.98
CA VAL A 368 16.14 25.04 -3.07
C VAL A 368 14.88 25.90 -3.06
N THR A 369 15.02 27.23 -2.99
CA THR A 369 13.85 28.13 -2.94
C THR A 369 13.09 28.12 -4.27
N GLN A 370 13.79 28.13 -5.40
CA GLN A 370 13.18 28.04 -6.72
C GLN A 370 12.44 26.73 -6.90
N GLN A 371 13.05 25.59 -6.54
CA GLN A 371 12.41 24.29 -6.62
C GLN A 371 11.15 24.22 -5.74
N LEU A 372 11.21 24.72 -4.51
CA LEU A 372 10.04 24.76 -3.61
C LEU A 372 8.88 25.57 -4.22
N ASN A 373 9.16 26.79 -4.71
CA ASN A 373 8.14 27.66 -5.30
C ASN A 373 7.60 27.12 -6.62
N GLU A 374 8.48 26.61 -7.50
CA GLU A 374 8.08 26.05 -8.79
C GLU A 374 7.25 24.78 -8.61
N LYS A 375 7.70 23.86 -7.76
CA LYS A 375 6.95 22.63 -7.48
C LYS A 375 5.62 22.91 -6.79
N TYR A 376 5.56 23.88 -5.87
CA TYR A 376 4.29 24.33 -5.29
C TYR A 376 3.35 24.92 -6.34
N ARG A 377 3.86 25.80 -7.22
CA ARG A 377 3.05 26.40 -8.30
C ARG A 377 2.49 25.33 -9.23
N VAL A 378 3.34 24.42 -9.71
CA VAL A 378 2.92 23.30 -10.58
C VAL A 378 1.90 22.42 -9.84
N PHE A 379 2.13 22.13 -8.56
CA PHE A 379 1.19 21.36 -7.75
C PHE A 379 -0.18 22.06 -7.65
N MET A 380 -0.23 23.38 -7.48
CA MET A 380 -1.48 24.13 -7.41
C MET A 380 -2.20 24.22 -8.76
N ASP A 381 -1.46 24.36 -9.87
CA ASP A 381 -1.99 24.29 -11.24
C ASP A 381 -2.62 22.91 -11.49
N GLU A 382 -1.96 21.88 -10.98
CA GLU A 382 -2.43 20.51 -11.05
C GLU A 382 -3.61 20.23 -10.12
N HIS A 383 -3.72 20.88 -8.97
CA HIS A 383 -4.79 20.61 -8.00
C HIS A 383 -5.68 21.86 -7.80
N PRO A 384 -6.49 22.26 -8.81
CA PRO A 384 -7.36 23.42 -8.69
C PRO A 384 -8.29 23.34 -7.48
N GLY A 385 -8.28 24.38 -6.65
CA GLY A 385 -9.09 24.44 -5.44
C GLY A 385 -8.57 23.60 -4.28
N TRP A 386 -7.30 23.19 -4.32
CA TRP A 386 -6.63 22.55 -3.20
C TRP A 386 -6.56 23.49 -1.98
N ASP A 387 -6.98 22.98 -0.84
CA ASP A 387 -7.15 23.72 0.42
C ASP A 387 -6.34 23.09 1.58
N GLY A 388 -5.32 22.30 1.25
CA GLY A 388 -4.51 21.57 2.21
C GLY A 388 -3.45 22.41 2.92
N LYS A 389 -2.65 21.74 3.73
CA LYS A 389 -1.50 22.32 4.43
C LYS A 389 -0.18 21.88 3.81
N VAL A 390 0.84 22.71 3.92
CA VAL A 390 2.19 22.42 3.41
C VAL A 390 3.15 22.25 4.59
N SER A 391 3.97 21.21 4.58
CA SER A 391 5.03 21.01 5.55
C SER A 391 6.38 20.77 4.85
N ILE A 392 7.47 21.05 5.55
CA ILE A 392 8.82 20.72 5.13
C ILE A 392 9.38 19.67 6.08
N PHE A 393 9.86 18.55 5.52
CA PHE A 393 10.67 17.57 6.20
C PHE A 393 12.10 17.66 5.66
N ALA A 394 13.03 18.12 6.48
CA ALA A 394 14.39 18.37 6.04
C ALA A 394 15.40 17.63 6.92
N HIS A 395 16.30 16.89 6.29
CA HIS A 395 17.34 16.11 6.97
C HIS A 395 18.68 16.84 6.94
N SER A 396 19.44 16.78 8.04
CA SER A 396 20.83 17.24 8.10
C SER A 396 21.03 18.66 7.52
N LEU A 397 21.96 18.88 6.59
CA LEU A 397 22.20 20.19 5.95
C LEU A 397 20.93 20.78 5.30
N GLY A 398 20.04 19.96 4.75
CA GLY A 398 18.74 20.42 4.25
C GLY A 398 17.91 21.15 5.31
N SER A 399 18.00 20.75 6.58
CA SER A 399 17.32 21.45 7.68
C SER A 399 17.93 22.82 7.98
N MET A 400 19.24 22.98 7.81
CA MET A 400 19.90 24.29 7.95
C MET A 400 19.51 25.22 6.81
N ILE A 401 19.53 24.71 5.57
CA ILE A 401 19.10 25.45 4.38
C ILE A 401 17.64 25.93 4.54
N SER A 402 16.76 25.02 4.95
CA SER A 402 15.34 25.33 5.21
C SER A 402 15.15 26.35 6.34
N TYR A 403 15.89 26.19 7.44
CA TYR A 403 15.83 27.12 8.57
C TYR A 403 16.23 28.53 8.16
N ASP A 404 17.31 28.69 7.38
CA ASP A 404 17.74 30.00 6.90
C ASP A 404 16.70 30.59 5.94
N ILE A 405 16.15 29.82 4.99
CA ILE A 405 15.06 30.29 4.10
C ILE A 405 13.86 30.78 4.92
N LEU A 406 13.47 30.05 5.96
CA LEU A 406 12.30 30.36 6.77
C LEU A 406 12.53 31.49 7.79
N THR A 407 13.77 31.82 8.15
CA THR A 407 14.08 32.86 9.14
C THR A 407 14.42 34.22 8.53
N HIS A 408 14.62 34.29 7.21
CA HIS A 408 14.90 35.51 6.47
C HIS A 408 13.66 35.97 5.71
N LYS A 409 13.44 37.28 5.68
CA LYS A 409 12.35 37.88 4.89
C LYS A 409 12.70 37.85 3.39
N PRO A 410 11.68 37.82 2.50
CA PRO A 410 11.90 38.01 1.08
C PRO A 410 12.75 39.25 0.79
N GLY A 411 13.85 39.07 0.07
CA GLY A 411 14.83 40.09 -0.28
C GLY A 411 15.89 40.40 0.79
N GLU A 412 15.81 39.83 2.00
CA GLU A 412 16.79 40.02 3.08
C GLU A 412 18.15 39.43 2.67
N VAL A 413 19.23 40.12 3.07
CA VAL A 413 20.61 39.69 2.83
C VAL A 413 21.26 39.37 4.18
N ALA A 414 21.71 38.14 4.34
CA ALA A 414 22.42 37.68 5.54
C ALA A 414 23.83 38.30 5.64
N ILE A 415 24.44 38.14 6.82
CA ILE A 415 25.77 38.69 7.14
C ILE A 415 26.85 38.16 6.19
N ASN A 416 26.72 36.91 5.74
CA ASN A 416 27.62 36.29 4.77
C ASN A 416 27.37 36.75 3.31
N GLY A 417 26.41 37.65 3.07
CA GLY A 417 26.11 38.19 1.74
C GLY A 417 25.08 37.39 0.93
N VAL A 418 24.54 36.29 1.46
CA VAL A 418 23.49 35.50 0.80
C VAL A 418 22.14 36.22 0.88
N ARG A 419 21.46 36.36 -0.25
CA ARG A 419 20.11 36.94 -0.39
C ARG A 419 19.06 35.84 -0.43
N PHE A 420 17.98 36.02 0.32
CA PHE A 420 16.86 35.08 0.37
C PHE A 420 15.67 35.61 -0.42
N SER A 421 15.17 34.85 -1.38
CA SER A 421 13.98 35.21 -2.18
C SER A 421 12.67 34.97 -1.42
N GLY A 422 12.65 33.98 -0.52
CA GLY A 422 11.47 33.60 0.27
C GLY A 422 10.52 32.66 -0.47
N LEU A 423 9.55 32.12 0.27
CA LEU A 423 8.56 31.18 -0.27
C LEU A 423 7.24 31.88 -0.62
N ASP A 424 6.60 31.42 -1.70
CA ASP A 424 5.32 31.94 -2.20
C ASP A 424 4.09 31.40 -1.44
N PHE A 425 4.32 30.59 -0.40
CA PHE A 425 3.30 29.86 0.35
C PHE A 425 3.66 29.71 1.84
N GLU A 426 2.64 29.46 2.67
CA GLU A 426 2.80 29.29 4.12
C GLU A 426 3.17 27.84 4.50
N ILE A 427 4.03 27.70 5.51
CA ILE A 427 4.44 26.40 6.07
C ILE A 427 3.70 26.15 7.39
N ASP A 428 2.96 25.03 7.44
CA ASP A 428 2.30 24.57 8.66
C ASP A 428 3.30 23.90 9.62
N ASN A 429 4.09 22.94 9.14
CA ASN A 429 5.09 22.27 9.98
C ASN A 429 6.47 22.24 9.30
N PHE A 430 7.50 22.55 10.07
CA PHE A 430 8.90 22.35 9.69
C PHE A 430 9.51 21.28 10.60
N PHE A 431 9.91 20.15 10.01
CA PHE A 431 10.62 19.07 10.69
C PHE A 431 12.10 19.14 10.31
N GLY A 432 12.94 19.63 11.22
CA GLY A 432 14.40 19.53 11.12
C GLY A 432 14.85 18.24 11.77
N VAL A 433 15.31 17.27 10.98
CA VAL A 433 15.63 15.91 11.46
C VAL A 433 17.13 15.65 11.29
N GLY A 434 17.79 15.14 12.34
CA GLY A 434 19.25 15.10 12.38
C GLY A 434 19.86 16.49 12.24
N SER A 435 19.21 17.51 12.82
CA SER A 435 19.41 18.91 12.44
C SER A 435 20.68 19.53 13.05
N PRO A 436 21.61 20.06 12.22
CA PRO A 436 22.76 20.82 12.69
C PRO A 436 22.45 22.27 13.08
N VAL A 437 21.19 22.73 13.00
CA VAL A 437 20.82 24.14 13.21
C VAL A 437 21.42 24.70 14.50
N GLY A 438 21.30 23.98 15.62
CA GLY A 438 21.83 24.44 16.91
C GLY A 438 23.35 24.69 16.90
N VAL A 439 24.13 23.75 16.35
CA VAL A 439 25.60 23.90 16.30
C VAL A 439 26.05 24.87 15.21
N MET A 440 25.32 24.98 14.11
CA MET A 440 25.66 25.89 13.01
C MET A 440 25.41 27.35 13.39
N ILE A 441 24.32 27.66 14.09
CA ILE A 441 24.07 28.99 14.67
C ILE A 441 25.25 29.41 15.58
N LEU A 442 25.76 28.49 16.39
CA LEU A 442 26.95 28.72 17.21
C LEU A 442 28.20 28.92 16.35
N ALA A 443 28.48 28.00 15.42
CA ALA A 443 29.71 27.97 14.63
C ALA A 443 29.84 29.16 13.66
N ARG A 444 28.73 29.68 13.14
CA ARG A 444 28.70 30.87 12.26
C ARG A 444 28.88 32.19 13.02
N GLY A 445 28.76 32.16 14.35
CA GLY A 445 28.79 33.37 15.17
C GLY A 445 27.49 34.17 15.12
N ASP A 446 26.35 33.51 14.83
CA ASP A 446 25.04 34.17 14.78
C ASP A 446 24.55 34.55 16.20
N LEU A 447 25.13 33.95 17.24
CA LEU A 447 24.85 34.27 18.63
C LEU A 447 25.65 35.49 19.07
N ASN A 448 24.96 36.44 19.73
CA ASN A 448 25.61 37.54 20.43
C ASN A 448 26.17 37.05 21.77
N ILE A 449 27.47 36.77 21.80
CA ILE A 449 28.20 36.29 22.98
C ILE A 449 28.98 37.44 23.62
N LYS A 450 28.75 37.69 24.91
CA LYS A 450 29.48 38.68 25.73
C LYS A 450 29.81 38.08 27.08
N ASP A 451 31.07 38.23 27.52
CA ASP A 451 31.54 37.76 28.82
C ASP A 451 31.29 36.27 29.12
N GLY A 452 31.25 35.43 28.07
CA GLY A 452 31.00 33.99 28.18
C GLY A 452 29.52 33.59 28.22
N GLU A 453 28.59 34.56 28.15
CA GLU A 453 27.16 34.33 28.07
C GLU A 453 26.62 34.76 26.70
N PHE A 454 25.69 34.00 26.13
CA PHE A 454 25.01 34.39 24.90
C PHE A 454 23.65 35.03 25.21
N THR A 455 23.19 35.95 24.35
CA THR A 455 21.83 36.47 24.44
C THR A 455 20.85 35.47 23.79
N PRO A 456 19.89 34.88 24.52
CA PRO A 456 18.91 33.96 23.94
C PRO A 456 17.91 34.67 23.04
N GLY A 457 17.26 33.91 22.16
CA GLY A 457 16.23 34.43 21.24
C GLY A 457 16.64 34.37 19.77
N ILE A 458 17.12 33.21 19.33
CA ILE A 458 17.33 32.95 17.89
C ILE A 458 16.04 33.21 17.09
N LYS A 459 16.19 33.63 15.83
CA LYS A 459 15.05 33.88 14.94
C LYS A 459 14.22 32.60 14.79
N SER A 460 12.92 32.65 15.07
CA SER A 460 12.04 31.51 14.80
C SER A 460 11.75 31.40 13.31
N PRO A 461 11.78 30.19 12.72
CA PRO A 461 11.41 30.00 11.32
C PRO A 461 9.93 30.39 11.11
N ASN A 462 9.63 30.97 9.95
CA ASN A 462 8.29 31.37 9.54
C ASN A 462 7.44 30.15 9.18
N CYS A 463 7.00 29.42 10.20
CA CYS A 463 6.07 28.31 10.11
C CYS A 463 5.17 28.27 11.35
N ARG A 464 4.04 27.54 11.27
CA ARG A 464 3.14 27.40 12.44
C ARG A 464 3.78 26.56 13.56
N ARG A 465 4.49 25.47 13.20
CA ARG A 465 5.23 24.64 14.16
C ARG A 465 6.61 24.24 13.63
N TYR A 466 7.60 24.31 14.52
CA TYR A 466 8.97 23.87 14.27
C TYR A 466 9.36 22.75 15.24
N PHE A 467 9.69 21.59 14.66
CA PHE A 467 10.12 20.39 15.35
C PHE A 467 11.57 20.07 15.00
N ASN A 468 12.43 20.03 16.02
CA ASN A 468 13.81 19.60 15.92
C ASN A 468 13.95 18.18 16.47
N VAL A 469 14.20 17.20 15.59
CA VAL A 469 14.27 15.78 15.92
C VAL A 469 15.71 15.29 15.81
N TYR A 470 16.24 14.68 16.86
CA TYR A 470 17.62 14.20 16.87
C TYR A 470 17.81 12.88 17.63
N HIS A 471 18.88 12.16 17.29
CA HIS A 471 19.34 10.97 17.99
C HIS A 471 20.41 11.36 19.02
N PRO A 472 20.40 10.80 20.26
CA PRO A 472 21.32 11.20 21.33
C PRO A 472 22.82 11.09 21.03
N ILE A 473 23.20 10.19 20.11
CA ILE A 473 24.60 9.95 19.71
C ILE A 473 24.91 10.46 18.29
N ASP A 474 23.97 11.19 17.69
CA ASP A 474 24.23 11.87 16.42
C ASP A 474 25.26 12.98 16.68
N PRO A 475 26.43 12.94 16.01
CA PRO A 475 27.51 13.89 16.30
C PRO A 475 27.22 15.31 15.79
N ILE A 476 26.22 15.46 14.92
CA ILE A 476 25.93 16.72 14.21
C ILE A 476 24.56 17.29 14.60
N ALA A 477 23.66 16.51 15.18
CA ALA A 477 22.34 17.00 15.58
C ALA A 477 22.34 17.59 17.00
N TYR A 478 21.88 18.84 17.14
CA TYR A 478 21.90 19.56 18.43
C TYR A 478 20.56 20.20 18.78
N ARG A 479 20.38 20.44 20.08
CA ARG A 479 19.20 21.10 20.66
C ARG A 479 19.08 22.56 20.24
N ILE A 480 17.84 23.03 20.10
CA ILE A 480 17.53 24.42 19.78
C ILE A 480 16.79 25.16 20.89
N GLU A 481 16.05 24.47 21.77
CA GLU A 481 15.29 25.13 22.83
C GLU A 481 16.16 25.99 23.76
N PRO A 482 17.38 25.55 24.16
CA PRO A 482 18.27 26.38 24.97
C PRO A 482 18.69 27.68 24.27
N LEU A 483 18.79 27.69 22.95
CA LEU A 483 19.15 28.88 22.16
C LEU A 483 17.98 29.86 22.02
N ILE A 484 16.74 29.36 22.10
CA ILE A 484 15.53 30.19 22.14
C ILE A 484 15.35 30.78 23.54
N LYS A 485 15.42 29.93 24.58
CA LYS A 485 15.34 30.32 26.00
C LYS A 485 16.33 29.50 26.81
N GLN A 486 17.25 30.18 27.48
CA GLN A 486 18.32 29.54 28.26
C GLN A 486 17.79 28.60 29.36
N GLU A 487 16.66 28.92 29.99
CA GLU A 487 15.99 28.07 31.00
C GLU A 487 15.68 26.65 30.51
N MET A 488 15.58 26.44 29.21
CA MET A 488 15.26 25.13 28.64
C MET A 488 16.44 24.14 28.65
N HIS A 489 17.65 24.58 28.98
CA HIS A 489 18.80 23.69 29.11
C HIS A 489 18.61 22.62 30.19
N ASP A 490 17.95 22.97 31.30
CA ASP A 490 17.63 22.08 32.42
C ASP A 490 16.45 21.12 32.14
N LYS A 491 15.74 21.32 31.02
CA LYS A 491 14.62 20.48 30.62
C LYS A 491 15.07 19.44 29.62
N ASP A 492 14.70 18.20 29.88
CA ASP A 492 14.92 17.10 28.94
C ASP A 492 14.09 17.31 27.66
N PRO A 493 14.63 16.97 26.48
CA PRO A 493 13.88 16.92 25.23
C PRO A 493 12.72 15.92 25.31
N VAL A 494 11.70 16.09 24.49
CA VAL A 494 10.57 15.17 24.45
C VAL A 494 10.99 13.88 23.76
N GLN A 495 10.91 12.75 24.46
CA GLN A 495 11.23 11.47 23.84
C GLN A 495 10.09 11.04 22.89
N LEU A 496 10.44 10.62 21.68
CA LEU A 496 9.45 10.07 20.73
C LEU A 496 8.81 8.79 21.26
N MET A 497 7.53 8.60 20.92
CA MET A 497 6.80 7.37 21.18
C MET A 497 7.35 6.25 20.32
N GLN A 498 7.52 5.07 20.92
CA GLN A 498 8.01 3.91 20.21
C GLN A 498 6.86 3.25 19.46
N PHE A 499 6.92 3.21 18.13
CA PHE A 499 5.85 2.68 17.29
C PHE A 499 5.43 1.27 17.69
N SER A 500 6.39 0.37 17.93
CA SER A 500 6.10 -1.01 18.32
C SER A 500 5.32 -1.15 19.63
N ALA A 501 5.39 -0.15 20.51
CA ALA A 501 4.67 -0.14 21.80
C ALA A 501 3.25 0.43 21.69
N VAL A 502 2.95 1.17 20.60
CA VAL A 502 1.68 1.89 20.44
C VAL A 502 0.93 1.52 19.16
N LYS A 503 1.45 0.59 18.35
CA LYS A 503 0.90 0.17 17.05
C LYS A 503 -0.57 -0.29 17.09
N ASP A 504 -1.02 -0.79 18.24
CA ASP A 504 -2.37 -1.33 18.45
C ASP A 504 -3.32 -0.31 19.10
N GLN A 505 -2.83 0.91 19.40
CA GLN A 505 -3.64 1.98 19.97
C GLN A 505 -4.40 2.74 18.89
N THR A 506 -5.58 3.25 19.26
CA THR A 506 -6.36 4.16 18.41
C THR A 506 -5.71 5.54 18.33
N PHE A 507 -6.00 6.29 17.26
CA PHE A 507 -5.50 7.67 17.12
C PHE A 507 -5.84 8.57 18.32
N GLY A 508 -7.03 8.41 18.91
CA GLY A 508 -7.42 9.15 20.12
C GLY A 508 -6.54 8.85 21.33
N GLN A 509 -6.21 7.58 21.55
CA GLN A 509 -5.31 7.16 22.64
C GLN A 509 -3.88 7.66 22.41
N LEU A 510 -3.38 7.58 21.17
CA LEU A 510 -2.08 8.13 20.79
C LEU A 510 -2.02 9.64 21.08
N GLN A 511 -3.09 10.37 20.76
CA GLN A 511 -3.16 11.81 20.97
C GLN A 511 -3.23 12.19 22.45
N GLU A 512 -4.00 11.47 23.26
CA GLU A 512 -4.04 11.66 24.72
C GLU A 512 -2.66 11.41 25.37
N GLN A 513 -2.00 10.33 24.96
CA GLN A 513 -0.63 10.02 25.41
C GLN A 513 0.36 11.12 24.98
N TRP A 514 0.20 11.67 23.77
CA TRP A 514 1.05 12.73 23.24
C TRP A 514 0.90 14.06 23.99
N GLU A 515 -0.33 14.45 24.35
CA GLU A 515 -0.58 15.66 25.15
C GLU A 515 0.03 15.57 26.54
N GLY A 516 0.01 14.40 27.15
CA GLY A 516 0.70 14.16 28.42
C GLY A 516 2.22 14.38 28.33
N LEU A 517 2.83 14.16 27.16
CA LEU A 517 4.27 14.32 26.93
C LEU A 517 4.67 15.76 26.55
N THR A 518 3.76 16.54 25.98
CA THR A 518 4.08 17.81 25.29
C THR A 518 3.44 19.05 25.92
N GLY A 519 3.00 18.96 27.17
CA GLY A 519 2.40 20.08 27.90
C GLY A 519 3.24 21.37 27.85
N PRO A 520 2.61 22.56 27.95
CA PRO A 520 3.31 23.85 27.95
C PRO A 520 4.34 23.95 29.09
N VAL A 521 5.53 24.45 28.80
CA VAL A 521 6.65 24.55 29.75
C VAL A 521 7.39 25.88 29.56
N HIS A 522 7.69 26.60 30.66
CA HIS A 522 8.45 27.88 30.65
C HIS A 522 7.94 28.93 29.62
N GLY A 523 6.61 29.01 29.44
CA GLY A 523 5.98 29.91 28.49
C GLY A 523 6.22 29.55 27.01
N PHE A 524 6.66 28.33 26.71
CA PHE A 524 6.48 27.73 25.39
C PHE A 524 5.09 27.11 25.28
N GLN A 525 4.41 27.43 24.18
CA GLN A 525 3.09 26.87 23.86
C GLN A 525 3.19 25.38 23.48
N TYR A 526 4.32 24.98 22.88
CA TYR A 526 4.66 23.60 22.54
C TYR A 526 6.18 23.41 22.60
N ARG A 527 6.65 22.16 22.70
CA ARG A 527 8.08 21.81 22.73
C ARG A 527 8.68 21.78 21.32
N HIS A 528 9.95 22.14 21.20
CA HIS A 528 10.65 22.12 19.91
C HIS A 528 11.64 20.96 19.79
N ASP A 529 12.28 20.55 20.88
CA ASP A 529 13.31 19.50 20.86
C ASP A 529 12.71 18.11 21.14
N TYR A 530 12.91 17.19 20.20
CA TYR A 530 12.44 15.81 20.25
C TYR A 530 13.61 14.84 20.05
N VAL A 531 13.63 13.77 20.85
CA VAL A 531 14.75 12.83 20.88
C VAL A 531 14.32 11.39 20.61
N LEU A 532 15.09 10.69 19.78
CA LEU A 532 14.93 9.26 19.55
C LEU A 532 15.43 8.47 20.78
N ARG A 533 14.85 7.29 21.01
CA ARG A 533 15.27 6.41 22.09
C ARG A 533 16.58 5.71 21.73
N ARG A 534 17.58 5.79 22.62
CA ARG A 534 18.84 5.06 22.52
C ARG A 534 18.63 3.55 22.65
N ARG A 535 19.23 2.74 21.78
CA ARG A 535 19.17 1.26 21.91
C ARG A 535 20.18 0.77 22.95
N LYS A 536 19.84 -0.28 23.70
CA LYS A 536 20.75 -0.85 24.74
C LYS A 536 22.12 -1.30 24.18
N ARG A 537 22.20 -1.66 22.90
CA ARG A 537 23.45 -2.07 22.21
C ARG A 537 24.37 -0.89 21.85
N GLU A 538 23.90 0.35 21.97
CA GLU A 538 24.66 1.57 21.66
C GLU A 538 25.39 2.15 22.89
N GLN A 539 25.48 1.40 24.00
CA GLN A 539 26.23 1.78 25.20
C GLN A 539 27.65 1.16 25.18
N GLY A 540 28.69 1.98 25.37
CA GLY A 540 30.08 1.55 25.55
C GLY A 540 31.03 1.88 24.40
N MET A 541 32.13 1.14 24.26
CA MET A 541 33.22 1.37 23.28
C MET A 541 32.81 1.39 21.80
N MET A 542 31.55 1.05 21.48
CA MET A 542 31.01 1.04 20.12
C MET A 542 30.29 2.35 19.75
N GLU A 543 30.19 3.33 20.66
CA GLU A 543 29.48 4.61 20.46
C GLU A 543 29.98 5.38 19.22
N VAL A 544 31.30 5.47 19.03
CA VAL A 544 31.90 6.15 17.86
C VAL A 544 31.56 5.44 16.55
N ALA A 545 31.46 4.11 16.55
CA ALA A 545 31.09 3.34 15.36
C ALA A 545 29.61 3.51 15.00
N PHE A 546 28.74 3.70 16.00
CA PHE A 546 27.30 3.94 15.79
C PHE A 546 26.96 5.41 15.52
N ALA A 547 27.82 6.36 15.88
CA ALA A 547 27.56 7.79 15.70
C ALA A 547 27.24 8.16 14.24
N ALA A 548 28.05 7.69 13.28
CA ALA A 548 27.80 7.93 11.86
C ALA A 548 26.50 7.27 11.36
N ALA A 549 26.21 6.04 11.80
CA ALA A 549 24.99 5.32 11.44
C ALA A 549 23.73 5.96 12.07
N SER A 550 23.86 6.60 13.24
CA SER A 550 22.74 7.28 13.89
C SER A 550 22.26 8.49 13.11
N HIS A 551 23.14 9.16 12.37
CA HIS A 551 22.79 10.33 11.57
C HIS A 551 21.90 10.00 10.35
N SER A 552 22.03 8.80 9.77
CA SER A 552 21.17 8.35 8.67
C SER A 552 19.95 7.54 9.15
N SER A 553 19.90 7.17 10.43
CA SER A 553 18.87 6.28 10.99
C SER A 553 17.43 6.82 10.90
N TYR A 554 17.26 8.14 10.77
CA TYR A 554 15.95 8.79 10.72
C TYR A 554 15.11 8.37 9.51
N TRP A 555 15.74 8.10 8.37
CA TRP A 555 15.06 7.65 7.14
C TRP A 555 14.38 6.29 7.30
N MET A 556 14.86 5.47 8.24
CA MET A 556 14.38 4.10 8.49
C MET A 556 13.66 3.98 9.84
N SER A 557 13.26 5.09 10.44
CA SER A 557 12.69 5.10 11.79
C SER A 557 11.16 5.19 11.76
N ASP A 558 10.50 4.10 12.16
CA ASP A 558 9.04 4.10 12.37
C ASP A 558 8.60 5.17 13.38
N ASP A 559 9.42 5.45 14.40
CA ASP A 559 9.12 6.43 15.44
C ASP A 559 9.09 7.86 14.88
N VAL A 560 10.01 8.20 13.96
CA VAL A 560 10.03 9.50 13.26
C VAL A 560 8.82 9.63 12.34
N VAL A 561 8.47 8.56 11.61
CA VAL A 561 7.30 8.54 10.72
C VAL A 561 6.00 8.68 11.51
N LEU A 562 5.85 7.90 12.59
CA LEU A 562 4.71 7.99 13.51
C LEU A 562 4.51 9.41 14.01
N PHE A 563 5.58 9.99 14.56
CA PHE A 563 5.56 11.36 15.04
C PHE A 563 5.13 12.35 13.95
N THR A 564 5.71 12.23 12.76
CA THR A 564 5.40 13.13 11.65
C THR A 564 3.94 13.00 11.23
N ILE A 565 3.42 11.78 11.01
CA ILE A 565 2.01 11.55 10.66
C ILE A 565 1.07 12.15 11.71
N MET A 566 1.36 11.96 13.00
CA MET A 566 0.57 12.56 14.07
C MET A 566 0.49 14.09 13.96
N GLN A 567 1.62 14.75 13.65
CA GLN A 567 1.63 16.21 13.48
C GLN A 567 0.90 16.66 12.20
N LEU A 568 0.92 15.87 11.12
CA LEU A 568 0.15 16.15 9.89
C LEU A 568 -1.37 16.02 10.10
N CYS A 569 -1.80 15.22 11.07
CA CYS A 569 -3.21 14.98 11.37
C CYS A 569 -3.88 16.09 12.22
N GLN A 570 -3.35 17.31 12.21
CA GLN A 570 -3.81 18.40 13.07
C GLN A 570 -5.32 18.69 12.99
N PRO A 571 -6.00 18.66 11.83
CA PRO A 571 -7.46 18.86 11.78
C PRO A 571 -8.25 17.84 12.63
N VAL A 572 -7.74 16.61 12.73
CA VAL A 572 -8.33 15.57 13.59
C VAL A 572 -7.98 15.84 15.05
N VAL A 573 -6.74 16.24 15.33
CA VAL A 573 -6.28 16.62 16.68
C VAL A 573 -7.13 17.76 17.24
N ASP A 574 -7.36 18.82 16.47
CA ASP A 574 -8.18 19.97 16.88
C ASP A 574 -9.63 19.55 17.21
N THR A 575 -10.15 18.52 16.52
CA THR A 575 -11.47 17.94 16.83
C THR A 575 -11.43 17.17 18.14
N LEU A 576 -10.42 16.33 18.36
CA LEU A 576 -10.25 15.58 19.61
C LEU A 576 -10.01 16.50 20.81
N HIS A 577 -9.26 17.58 20.64
CA HIS A 577 -9.01 18.60 21.68
C HIS A 577 -10.29 19.21 22.22
N ARG A 578 -11.32 19.40 21.39
CA ARG A 578 -12.63 19.89 21.86
C ARG A 578 -13.27 18.89 22.83
N TYR A 579 -13.25 17.59 22.50
CA TYR A 579 -13.78 16.54 23.37
C TYR A 579 -12.99 16.41 24.67
N MET A 580 -11.64 16.45 24.58
CA MET A 580 -10.77 16.40 25.76
C MET A 580 -10.99 17.60 26.68
N SER A 581 -11.11 18.81 26.10
CA SER A 581 -11.39 20.05 26.84
C SER A 581 -12.76 20.02 27.52
N ALA A 582 -13.76 19.45 26.85
CA ALA A 582 -15.10 19.25 27.40
C ALA A 582 -15.20 18.07 28.40
N ARG A 583 -14.12 17.29 28.57
CA ARG A 583 -14.06 16.08 29.41
C ARG A 583 -15.12 15.03 29.03
N VAL A 584 -15.42 14.93 27.74
CA VAL A 584 -16.34 13.95 27.16
C VAL A 584 -15.51 12.79 26.58
N PRO A 585 -15.99 11.53 26.64
CA PRO A 585 -15.29 10.40 26.03
C PRO A 585 -14.95 10.66 24.55
N LEU A 586 -13.74 10.26 24.14
CA LEU A 586 -13.28 10.47 22.78
C LEU A 586 -14.20 9.76 21.77
N PRO A 587 -14.50 10.41 20.63
CA PRO A 587 -15.39 9.84 19.64
C PRO A 587 -14.69 8.70 18.89
N LYS A 588 -15.47 7.72 18.43
CA LYS A 588 -14.98 6.76 17.44
C LYS A 588 -14.76 7.49 16.12
N LEU A 589 -13.51 7.52 15.65
CA LEU A 589 -13.17 8.09 14.34
C LEU A 589 -13.46 7.06 13.25
N MET A 590 -14.14 7.48 12.20
CA MET A 590 -14.41 6.64 11.04
C MET A 590 -14.19 7.44 9.77
N ARG A 591 -13.58 6.82 8.76
CA ARG A 591 -13.62 7.39 7.41
C ARG A 591 -15.05 7.43 6.91
N SER A 592 -15.37 8.41 6.08
CA SER A 592 -16.61 8.41 5.29
C SER A 592 -16.54 7.40 4.13
N ILE A 593 -16.37 6.11 4.42
CA ILE A 593 -16.38 5.00 3.45
C ILE A 593 -17.81 4.63 3.11
N VAL A 594 -18.09 4.46 1.82
CA VAL A 594 -19.31 3.81 1.34
C VAL A 594 -18.95 2.36 1.03
N GLU A 595 -19.59 1.43 1.74
CA GLU A 595 -19.35 -0.01 1.57
C GLU A 595 -19.56 -0.42 0.11
N LEU A 596 -18.55 -1.07 -0.46
CA LEU A 596 -18.68 -1.71 -1.77
C LEU A 596 -19.42 -3.02 -1.57
N THR A 597 -20.64 -3.10 -2.11
CA THR A 597 -21.48 -4.30 -2.00
C THR A 597 -21.78 -4.88 -3.38
N PRO A 598 -22.20 -6.15 -3.49
CA PRO A 598 -22.69 -6.73 -4.75
C PRO A 598 -23.86 -5.96 -5.38
N HIS A 599 -24.58 -5.16 -4.58
CA HIS A 599 -25.69 -4.31 -5.06
C HIS A 599 -25.21 -3.02 -5.75
N THR A 600 -23.93 -2.68 -5.61
CA THR A 600 -23.34 -1.48 -6.21
C THR A 600 -23.53 -1.49 -7.72
N LYS A 601 -23.97 -0.36 -8.25
CA LYS A 601 -24.23 -0.21 -9.69
C LYS A 601 -22.94 0.15 -10.43
N VAL A 602 -22.14 -0.87 -10.73
CA VAL A 602 -20.85 -0.73 -11.40
C VAL A 602 -21.07 -0.47 -12.90
N LEU A 603 -20.55 0.66 -13.38
CA LEU A 603 -20.58 1.11 -14.77
C LEU A 603 -19.40 0.57 -15.57
N LEU A 604 -18.22 0.48 -14.93
CA LEU A 604 -17.00 -0.05 -15.52
C LEU A 604 -16.15 -0.77 -14.48
N SER A 605 -15.49 -1.84 -14.89
CA SER A 605 -14.47 -2.55 -14.12
C SER A 605 -13.26 -2.82 -15.00
N ALA A 606 -12.08 -2.34 -14.62
CA ALA A 606 -10.87 -2.51 -15.41
C ALA A 606 -9.61 -2.52 -14.52
N THR A 607 -8.49 -3.01 -15.04
CA THR A 607 -7.17 -2.76 -14.46
C THR A 607 -6.65 -1.39 -14.88
N ALA A 608 -6.03 -0.68 -13.95
CA ALA A 608 -5.29 0.54 -14.22
C ALA A 608 -4.05 0.61 -13.34
N LEU A 609 -3.01 1.28 -13.83
CA LEU A 609 -1.85 1.65 -13.03
C LEU A 609 -2.21 2.94 -12.29
N VAL A 610 -2.46 2.83 -10.99
CA VAL A 610 -2.89 3.93 -10.13
C VAL A 610 -1.69 4.48 -9.37
N ARG A 611 -1.44 5.78 -9.46
CA ARG A 611 -0.33 6.44 -8.78
C ARG A 611 -0.61 6.58 -7.28
N ASP A 612 0.32 6.09 -6.48
CA ASP A 612 0.39 6.32 -5.04
C ASP A 612 1.05 7.68 -4.77
N ARG A 613 0.33 8.55 -4.08
CA ARG A 613 0.76 9.94 -3.81
C ARG A 613 1.84 10.07 -2.74
N CYS A 614 1.93 9.08 -1.84
CA CYS A 614 2.91 9.08 -0.77
C CYS A 614 4.29 8.62 -1.26
N THR A 615 4.32 7.65 -2.18
CA THR A 615 5.54 7.03 -2.71
C THR A 615 5.90 7.56 -4.09
N GLY A 616 4.93 8.04 -4.87
CA GLY A 616 5.09 8.45 -6.27
C GLY A 616 4.99 7.29 -7.27
N LEU A 617 4.86 6.04 -6.79
CA LEU A 617 4.82 4.83 -7.62
C LEU A 617 3.44 4.55 -8.19
N SER A 618 3.35 4.07 -9.43
CA SER A 618 2.12 3.46 -9.91
C SER A 618 2.03 2.00 -9.51
N ARG A 619 0.84 1.56 -9.11
CA ARG A 619 0.54 0.17 -8.81
C ARG A 619 -0.62 -0.30 -9.66
N GLU A 620 -0.51 -1.51 -10.18
CA GLU A 620 -1.65 -2.13 -10.85
C GLU A 620 -2.74 -2.41 -9.82
N GLN A 621 -3.92 -1.85 -10.07
CA GLN A 621 -5.10 -2.03 -9.24
C GLN A 621 -6.31 -2.32 -10.12
N ILE A 622 -7.28 -3.01 -9.53
CA ILE A 622 -8.60 -3.14 -10.14
C ILE A 622 -9.39 -1.91 -9.73
N VAL A 623 -9.90 -1.19 -10.73
CA VAL A 623 -10.72 0.00 -10.53
C VAL A 623 -12.14 -0.28 -10.97
N LEU A 624 -13.09 -0.01 -10.09
CA LEU A 624 -14.52 -0.04 -10.38
C LEU A 624 -15.08 1.39 -10.36
N ILE A 625 -15.89 1.72 -11.35
CA ILE A 625 -16.56 3.02 -11.46
C ILE A 625 -18.04 2.85 -11.17
N ASP A 626 -18.57 3.64 -10.24
CA ASP A 626 -20.01 3.88 -10.13
C ASP A 626 -20.33 5.36 -10.46
N LYS A 627 -21.60 5.75 -10.33
CA LYS A 627 -22.04 7.12 -10.64
C LYS A 627 -21.49 8.21 -9.72
N ASP A 628 -20.99 7.86 -8.54
CA ASP A 628 -20.62 8.77 -7.46
C ASP A 628 -19.14 8.60 -7.03
N ARG A 629 -18.46 7.51 -7.39
CA ARG A 629 -17.18 7.04 -6.84
C ARG A 629 -16.38 6.14 -7.78
N LEU A 630 -15.06 6.19 -7.58
CA LEU A 630 -14.11 5.17 -8.01
C LEU A 630 -13.74 4.31 -6.82
N TYR A 631 -13.64 3.00 -7.03
CA TYR A 631 -13.21 2.02 -6.04
C TYR A 631 -11.92 1.35 -6.50
N PHE A 632 -10.95 1.23 -5.60
CA PHE A 632 -9.62 0.69 -5.84
C PHE A 632 -9.44 -0.58 -5.02
N LEU A 633 -9.12 -1.66 -5.70
CA LEU A 633 -9.00 -3.00 -5.15
C LEU A 633 -7.62 -3.56 -5.46
N SER A 634 -6.96 -4.07 -4.42
CA SER A 634 -5.55 -4.45 -4.49
C SER A 634 -5.31 -5.82 -5.13
N ARG A 635 -6.20 -6.80 -4.92
CA ARG A 635 -5.98 -8.19 -5.37
C ARG A 635 -7.20 -8.78 -6.06
N LEU A 636 -6.96 -9.29 -7.27
CA LEU A 636 -7.99 -10.01 -8.01
C LEU A 636 -8.49 -11.26 -7.30
N SER A 637 -7.62 -11.96 -6.55
CA SER A 637 -7.98 -13.18 -5.82
C SER A 637 -9.00 -12.97 -4.71
N GLU A 638 -9.11 -11.75 -4.17
CA GLU A 638 -10.04 -11.41 -3.08
C GLU A 638 -11.42 -11.03 -3.61
N VAL A 639 -11.47 -10.51 -4.83
CA VAL A 639 -12.69 -9.97 -5.46
C VAL A 639 -13.29 -10.96 -6.45
N ALA A 640 -12.47 -11.69 -7.21
CA ALA A 640 -12.96 -12.60 -8.24
C ALA A 640 -13.41 -13.94 -7.66
N CYS A 641 -14.70 -14.24 -7.79
CA CYS A 641 -15.32 -15.45 -7.28
C CYS A 641 -15.42 -16.54 -8.37
N ARG A 642 -15.26 -17.81 -8.00
CA ARG A 642 -15.44 -18.92 -8.93
C ARG A 642 -16.94 -19.16 -9.18
N ARG A 643 -17.37 -18.99 -10.44
CA ARG A 643 -18.77 -19.19 -10.86
C ARG A 643 -18.98 -20.66 -11.24
N LYS A 644 -19.91 -21.34 -10.57
CA LYS A 644 -20.21 -22.76 -10.86
C LYS A 644 -21.15 -22.89 -12.04
N TRP A 645 -22.23 -22.12 -12.03
CA TRP A 645 -23.23 -22.10 -13.09
C TRP A 645 -23.94 -20.74 -13.11
N ARG A 646 -24.59 -20.45 -14.24
CA ARG A 646 -25.40 -19.26 -14.48
C ARG A 646 -26.62 -19.67 -15.30
N ILE A 647 -27.80 -19.28 -14.85
CA ILE A 647 -29.06 -19.62 -15.50
C ILE A 647 -29.71 -18.32 -15.95
N LYS A 648 -30.04 -18.21 -17.24
CA LYS A 648 -30.83 -17.09 -17.75
C LYS A 648 -32.29 -17.26 -17.32
N LEU A 649 -32.86 -16.23 -16.71
CA LEU A 649 -34.25 -16.23 -16.28
C LEU A 649 -35.14 -15.87 -17.48
N THR A 650 -36.02 -16.78 -17.86
CA THR A 650 -36.95 -16.65 -18.98
C THR A 650 -38.39 -16.88 -18.51
N ALA A 651 -39.37 -16.62 -19.38
CA ALA A 651 -40.80 -16.87 -19.12
C ALA A 651 -41.14 -18.28 -18.65
N THR A 652 -40.33 -19.25 -19.06
CA THR A 652 -40.48 -20.67 -18.79
C THR A 652 -39.79 -21.12 -17.52
N THR A 653 -38.93 -20.28 -16.93
CA THR A 653 -38.26 -20.57 -15.66
C THR A 653 -39.28 -20.54 -14.52
N LYS A 654 -39.26 -21.55 -13.64
CA LYS A 654 -40.17 -21.61 -12.48
C LYS A 654 -39.39 -21.77 -11.19
N ALA A 655 -39.68 -20.92 -10.20
CA ALA A 655 -39.26 -21.10 -8.82
C ALA A 655 -40.47 -21.63 -8.01
N VAL A 656 -40.36 -22.82 -7.46
CA VAL A 656 -41.43 -23.51 -6.71
C VAL A 656 -40.93 -23.95 -5.34
N TYR A 657 -41.86 -24.18 -4.40
CA TYR A 657 -41.52 -24.74 -3.10
C TYR A 657 -41.00 -26.18 -3.24
N GLY A 658 -40.03 -26.55 -2.40
CA GLY A 658 -39.50 -27.91 -2.32
C GLY A 658 -40.35 -28.82 -1.42
N GLU A 659 -39.84 -30.03 -1.17
CA GLU A 659 -40.51 -31.06 -0.36
C GLU A 659 -40.59 -30.71 1.15
N ASP A 660 -39.71 -29.82 1.63
CA ASP A 660 -39.64 -29.33 3.02
C ASP A 660 -39.94 -27.82 3.06
N SER A 661 -40.49 -27.35 4.18
CA SER A 661 -40.82 -25.96 4.49
C SER A 661 -39.65 -24.99 4.37
N PHE A 662 -38.41 -25.49 4.34
CA PHE A 662 -37.21 -24.67 4.15
C PHE A 662 -36.63 -24.74 2.73
N MET A 663 -37.18 -25.59 1.86
CA MET A 663 -36.63 -25.86 0.53
C MET A 663 -37.35 -25.09 -0.59
N MET A 664 -36.60 -24.74 -1.62
CA MET A 664 -37.09 -24.23 -2.89
C MET A 664 -36.38 -24.92 -4.06
N LYS A 665 -37.08 -25.00 -5.19
CA LYS A 665 -36.65 -25.67 -6.40
C LYS A 665 -36.74 -24.69 -7.57
N ILE A 666 -35.65 -24.58 -8.32
CA ILE A 666 -35.57 -23.76 -9.53
C ILE A 666 -35.48 -24.69 -10.74
N ILE A 667 -36.37 -24.47 -11.70
CA ILE A 667 -36.50 -25.27 -12.92
C ILE A 667 -36.16 -24.35 -14.11
N PRO A 668 -34.99 -24.50 -14.75
CA PRO A 668 -34.58 -23.74 -15.94
C PRO A 668 -35.36 -24.13 -17.20
N SER A 669 -35.28 -23.27 -18.22
CA SER A 669 -35.93 -23.48 -19.53
C SER A 669 -35.33 -24.60 -20.38
N ASP A 670 -34.01 -24.81 -20.32
CA ASP A 670 -33.30 -25.76 -21.17
C ASP A 670 -32.82 -26.97 -20.37
N ALA A 671 -33.67 -27.99 -20.25
CA ALA A 671 -33.16 -29.34 -20.04
C ALA A 671 -32.53 -29.78 -21.37
N ALA A 672 -31.21 -29.88 -21.42
CA ALA A 672 -30.43 -30.20 -22.62
C ALA A 672 -31.01 -31.40 -23.39
N VAL A 673 -31.23 -31.23 -24.69
CA VAL A 673 -31.41 -32.35 -25.63
C VAL A 673 -30.08 -33.12 -25.66
N PRO A 674 -30.06 -34.43 -25.37
CA PRO A 674 -28.83 -35.20 -25.46
C PRO A 674 -28.41 -35.32 -26.93
N GLU A 675 -27.11 -35.20 -27.21
CA GLU A 675 -26.57 -35.50 -28.55
C GLU A 675 -26.97 -36.94 -28.96
N PRO A 676 -27.31 -37.16 -30.24
CA PRO A 676 -27.69 -38.49 -30.71
C PRO A 676 -26.49 -39.44 -30.66
N GLY A 677 -26.42 -40.28 -29.61
CA GLY A 677 -25.42 -41.36 -29.52
C GLY A 677 -25.01 -41.86 -28.13
N ALA A 678 -25.49 -41.29 -27.02
CA ALA A 678 -25.12 -41.78 -25.68
C ALA A 678 -26.02 -42.94 -25.19
N PRO A 679 -25.45 -44.01 -24.58
CA PRO A 679 -26.24 -45.14 -24.08
C PRO A 679 -27.04 -44.79 -22.83
N PRO A 680 -28.19 -45.45 -22.58
CA PRO A 680 -29.06 -45.11 -21.47
C PRO A 680 -28.48 -45.65 -20.16
N THR A 681 -28.20 -44.78 -19.19
CA THR A 681 -27.92 -45.17 -17.81
C THR A 681 -29.16 -45.01 -16.93
N SER A 682 -29.25 -45.90 -15.95
CA SER A 682 -30.41 -46.29 -15.15
C SER A 682 -31.10 -45.17 -14.36
N SER A 683 -32.41 -45.37 -14.19
CA SER A 683 -33.38 -44.63 -13.38
C SER A 683 -32.89 -44.22 -11.98
N ASN A 684 -33.20 -42.96 -11.62
CA ASN A 684 -33.04 -42.26 -10.32
C ASN A 684 -31.93 -41.20 -10.20
N ALA A 685 -31.47 -40.63 -11.32
CA ALA A 685 -30.72 -39.37 -11.30
C ALA A 685 -31.67 -38.16 -11.37
N ALA A 686 -31.44 -37.14 -10.54
CA ALA A 686 -32.14 -35.85 -10.61
C ALA A 686 -32.14 -35.32 -12.07
N LEU A 687 -33.30 -34.86 -12.55
CA LEU A 687 -33.46 -34.29 -13.88
C LEU A 687 -32.35 -33.26 -14.17
N PRO A 688 -31.59 -33.39 -15.29
CA PRO A 688 -30.51 -32.46 -15.61
C PRO A 688 -31.07 -31.04 -15.71
N GLY A 689 -30.56 -30.15 -14.85
CA GLY A 689 -30.92 -28.73 -14.82
C GLY A 689 -31.75 -28.28 -13.62
N VAL A 690 -32.33 -29.17 -12.82
CA VAL A 690 -33.11 -28.75 -11.64
C VAL A 690 -32.19 -28.46 -10.45
N HIS A 691 -32.24 -27.23 -9.92
CA HIS A 691 -31.47 -26.84 -8.74
C HIS A 691 -32.34 -26.80 -7.48
N LEU A 692 -31.93 -27.51 -6.43
CA LEU A 692 -32.59 -27.52 -5.12
C LEU A 692 -31.78 -26.72 -4.11
N PHE A 693 -32.47 -25.83 -3.39
CA PHE A 693 -31.88 -25.00 -2.34
C PHE A 693 -32.63 -25.16 -1.03
N LYS A 694 -31.89 -25.14 0.09
CA LYS A 694 -32.42 -25.07 1.45
C LYS A 694 -31.98 -23.76 2.10
N ALA A 695 -32.95 -23.04 2.64
CA ALA A 695 -32.76 -21.78 3.36
C ALA A 695 -32.66 -22.02 4.87
N PRO A 696 -32.05 -21.09 5.64
CA PRO A 696 -32.00 -21.18 7.11
C PRO A 696 -33.36 -20.99 7.78
N SER A 697 -34.31 -20.33 7.12
CA SER A 697 -35.65 -20.09 7.66
C SER A 697 -36.70 -19.94 6.55
N THR A 698 -37.96 -20.20 6.88
CA THR A 698 -39.08 -20.08 5.93
C THR A 698 -39.29 -18.63 5.43
N PRO A 699 -39.13 -17.57 6.25
CA PRO A 699 -39.20 -16.19 5.74
C PRO A 699 -38.05 -15.89 4.78
N PHE A 700 -36.82 -16.34 5.08
CA PHE A 700 -35.66 -16.11 4.22
C PHE A 700 -35.86 -16.75 2.84
N ARG A 701 -36.32 -18.00 2.79
CA ARG A 701 -36.73 -18.69 1.54
C ARG A 701 -37.77 -17.89 0.76
N ASN A 702 -38.81 -17.41 1.43
CA ASN A 702 -39.89 -16.67 0.78
C ASN A 702 -39.37 -15.37 0.15
N THR A 703 -38.42 -14.67 0.79
CA THR A 703 -37.81 -13.46 0.18
C THR A 703 -37.05 -13.77 -1.11
N TRP A 704 -36.37 -14.93 -1.18
CA TRP A 704 -35.68 -15.37 -2.39
C TRP A 704 -36.66 -15.78 -3.50
N MET A 705 -37.67 -16.56 -3.15
CA MET A 705 -38.75 -16.97 -4.06
C MET A 705 -39.45 -15.77 -4.69
N ASN A 706 -39.83 -14.77 -3.88
CA ASN A 706 -40.49 -13.56 -4.36
C ASN A 706 -39.58 -12.77 -5.31
N ALA A 707 -38.32 -12.55 -4.95
CA ALA A 707 -37.38 -11.81 -5.77
C ALA A 707 -37.14 -12.49 -7.14
N ILE A 708 -37.00 -13.82 -7.17
CA ILE A 708 -36.82 -14.58 -8.41
C ILE A 708 -38.09 -14.49 -9.28
N ASN A 709 -39.27 -14.72 -8.70
CA ASN A 709 -40.53 -14.67 -9.44
C ASN A 709 -40.83 -13.25 -9.98
N GLU A 710 -40.57 -12.20 -9.21
CA GLU A 710 -40.68 -10.81 -9.69
C GLU A 710 -39.75 -10.54 -10.89
N THR A 711 -38.53 -11.09 -10.85
CA THR A 711 -37.55 -10.93 -11.94
C THR A 711 -38.01 -11.68 -13.20
N ILE A 712 -38.57 -12.88 -13.05
CA ILE A 712 -39.18 -13.65 -14.16
C ILE A 712 -40.37 -12.89 -14.77
N VAL A 713 -41.23 -12.30 -13.95
CA VAL A 713 -42.38 -11.50 -14.44
C VAL A 713 -41.91 -10.24 -15.19
N LYS A 714 -40.86 -9.57 -14.69
CA LYS A 714 -40.25 -8.43 -15.39
C LYS A 714 -39.65 -8.84 -16.73
N ALA A 715 -38.96 -9.97 -16.80
CA ALA A 715 -38.42 -10.51 -18.06
C ALA A 715 -39.53 -10.84 -19.09
N ASN A 716 -40.75 -11.15 -18.63
CA ASN A 716 -41.91 -11.43 -19.49
C ASN A 716 -42.63 -10.19 -19.99
N SER A 717 -42.48 -9.05 -19.32
CA SER A 717 -43.17 -7.81 -19.70
C SER A 717 -42.37 -6.99 -20.70
N THR A 718 -41.04 -7.15 -20.74
CA THR A 718 -40.17 -6.55 -21.76
C THR A 718 -40.22 -7.24 -23.13
N SER A 719 -40.83 -8.43 -23.25
CA SER A 719 -40.95 -9.16 -24.52
C SER A 719 -42.18 -8.78 -25.37
N PHE A 720 -43.01 -7.82 -24.93
CA PHE A 720 -44.28 -7.46 -25.58
C PHE A 720 -44.52 -5.95 -25.81
N GLY A 721 -43.49 -5.09 -25.86
CA GLY A 721 -43.69 -3.65 -26.11
C GLY A 721 -42.55 -2.97 -26.88
N GLU A 722 -42.89 -2.47 -28.08
CA GLU A 722 -42.18 -1.52 -28.97
C GLU A 722 -40.70 -1.78 -29.31
N GLU A 723 -40.47 -2.22 -30.56
CA GLU A 723 -39.21 -2.01 -31.27
C GLU A 723 -38.95 -0.50 -31.42
N LEU A 724 -38.15 0.05 -30.51
CA LEU A 724 -37.47 1.33 -30.74
C LEU A 724 -36.34 1.14 -31.75
N PRO A 725 -35.97 2.18 -32.54
CA PRO A 725 -35.02 2.05 -33.64
C PRO A 725 -33.67 1.52 -33.19
N VAL A 726 -33.13 0.59 -33.98
CA VAL A 726 -31.99 -0.30 -33.71
C VAL A 726 -30.62 0.40 -33.54
N ASP A 727 -30.55 1.73 -33.42
CA ASP A 727 -29.26 2.46 -33.42
C ASP A 727 -28.84 3.12 -32.10
N LYS A 728 -29.56 2.98 -30.96
CA LYS A 728 -29.10 3.62 -29.69
C LYS A 728 -29.30 2.86 -28.36
N VAL A 729 -29.79 1.62 -28.35
CA VAL A 729 -30.07 0.91 -27.07
C VAL A 729 -29.55 -0.55 -27.05
N SER A 730 -28.80 -0.98 -28.06
CA SER A 730 -28.16 -2.31 -28.11
C SER A 730 -26.69 -2.29 -27.66
N GLY A 731 -26.36 -1.50 -26.65
CA GLY A 731 -25.18 -1.73 -25.84
C GLY A 731 -25.57 -2.72 -24.76
N ALA A 732 -25.30 -4.01 -24.97
CA ALA A 732 -25.32 -4.96 -23.88
C ALA A 732 -24.62 -4.31 -22.68
N ARG A 733 -25.31 -4.23 -21.53
CA ARG A 733 -24.66 -3.96 -20.23
C ARG A 733 -23.79 -5.18 -19.89
N ASP A 734 -22.82 -5.47 -20.75
CA ASP A 734 -21.71 -6.33 -20.47
C ASP A 734 -20.85 -5.55 -19.48
N THR A 735 -21.14 -5.74 -18.20
CA THR A 735 -20.17 -5.58 -17.11
C THR A 735 -19.06 -6.64 -17.22
N ALA A 736 -18.65 -6.99 -18.44
CA ALA A 736 -17.60 -7.91 -18.75
C ALA A 736 -16.43 -7.12 -19.38
N ASN A 737 -15.20 -7.29 -18.95
CA ASN A 737 -14.61 -7.90 -17.77
C ASN A 737 -13.14 -7.43 -17.81
N LEU A 738 -12.43 -7.48 -16.69
CA LEU A 738 -10.97 -7.59 -16.78
C LEU A 738 -10.62 -8.69 -17.79
N VAL A 739 -9.84 -8.37 -18.82
CA VAL A 739 -9.55 -9.28 -19.94
C VAL A 739 -8.77 -10.53 -19.47
N ASP A 740 -8.16 -10.47 -18.28
CA ASP A 740 -7.26 -11.49 -17.74
C ASP A 740 -7.77 -12.16 -16.45
N LEU A 741 -9.03 -12.62 -16.42
CA LEU A 741 -9.53 -13.42 -15.30
C LEU A 741 -9.09 -14.91 -15.44
N PRO A 742 -8.58 -15.56 -14.38
CA PRO A 742 -8.30 -16.99 -14.39
C PRO A 742 -9.55 -17.81 -14.74
N THR A 743 -9.38 -18.91 -15.49
CA THR A 743 -10.48 -19.76 -15.97
C THR A 743 -11.47 -20.13 -14.85
N GLY A 744 -12.73 -19.73 -15.02
CA GLY A 744 -13.81 -20.01 -14.08
C GLY A 744 -14.04 -18.97 -12.97
N LYS A 745 -13.20 -17.93 -12.85
CA LYS A 745 -13.44 -16.78 -11.96
C LYS A 745 -14.19 -15.65 -12.67
N SER A 746 -14.99 -14.89 -11.93
CA SER A 746 -15.84 -13.81 -12.43
C SER A 746 -16.07 -12.74 -11.36
N ILE A 747 -16.20 -11.49 -11.79
CA ILE A 747 -16.64 -10.34 -10.97
C ILE A 747 -18.05 -9.86 -11.37
N ASP A 748 -18.74 -10.62 -12.22
CA ASP A 748 -20.04 -10.23 -12.80
C ASP A 748 -21.17 -10.18 -11.76
N TYR A 749 -20.91 -10.44 -10.48
CA TYR A 749 -21.91 -10.45 -9.40
C TYR A 749 -22.34 -9.05 -8.95
N PHE A 750 -21.67 -7.98 -9.40
CA PHE A 750 -22.12 -6.62 -9.17
C PHE A 750 -23.46 -6.34 -9.85
N ASN A 751 -24.12 -5.24 -9.50
CA ASN A 751 -25.49 -4.94 -9.91
C ASN A 751 -26.56 -5.93 -9.40
N ALA A 752 -26.27 -6.69 -8.33
CA ALA A 752 -27.20 -7.68 -7.78
C ALA A 752 -28.52 -7.06 -7.32
N ILE A 753 -29.64 -7.71 -7.65
CA ILE A 753 -30.96 -7.45 -7.04
C ILE A 753 -30.98 -8.06 -5.64
N LYS A 754 -30.47 -9.30 -5.52
CA LYS A 754 -30.36 -10.03 -4.26
C LYS A 754 -29.11 -10.89 -4.26
N ALA A 755 -28.36 -10.91 -3.17
CA ALA A 755 -27.20 -11.79 -2.98
C ALA A 755 -27.23 -12.41 -1.59
N GLY A 756 -26.71 -13.63 -1.43
CA GLY A 756 -26.66 -14.29 -0.12
C GLY A 756 -26.42 -15.80 -0.19
N PHE A 757 -26.24 -16.41 0.98
CA PHE A 757 -25.93 -17.84 1.11
C PHE A 757 -27.19 -18.71 1.19
N LEU A 758 -27.18 -19.82 0.45
CA LEU A 758 -28.17 -20.89 0.52
C LEU A 758 -27.47 -22.24 0.40
N LYS A 759 -28.05 -23.29 0.96
CA LYS A 759 -27.54 -24.65 0.83
C LYS A 759 -28.02 -25.26 -0.48
N GLU A 760 -27.12 -25.59 -1.40
CA GLU A 760 -27.43 -26.30 -2.65
C GLU A 760 -27.31 -27.81 -2.45
N LYS A 761 -28.30 -28.57 -2.94
CA LYS A 761 -28.22 -30.04 -3.00
C LYS A 761 -27.39 -30.44 -4.21
N THR A 762 -26.26 -31.12 -3.99
CA THR A 762 -25.40 -31.66 -5.06
C THR A 762 -25.46 -33.18 -5.08
N ALA A 763 -25.73 -33.76 -6.25
CA ALA A 763 -25.69 -35.20 -6.47
C ALA A 763 -24.23 -35.65 -6.68
N ASN A 764 -23.53 -35.96 -5.59
CA ASN A 764 -22.15 -36.47 -5.63
C ASN A 764 -22.11 -37.92 -5.12
N GLY A 765 -22.32 -38.88 -6.02
CA GLY A 765 -22.18 -40.32 -5.70
C GLY A 765 -23.29 -40.87 -4.80
N TRP A 766 -22.96 -41.88 -3.97
CA TRP A 766 -23.91 -42.62 -3.13
C TRP A 766 -24.53 -41.82 -1.97
N TYR A 767 -24.08 -40.59 -1.70
CA TYR A 767 -24.58 -39.74 -0.62
C TYR A 767 -25.08 -38.38 -1.14
N ASP A 768 -26.28 -37.99 -0.71
CA ASP A 768 -26.78 -36.63 -0.87
C ASP A 768 -26.04 -35.69 0.09
N SER A 769 -25.44 -34.61 -0.43
CA SER A 769 -24.75 -33.60 0.39
C SER A 769 -25.28 -32.19 0.10
N TRP A 770 -25.46 -31.42 1.17
CA TRP A 770 -25.83 -30.01 1.14
C TRP A 770 -24.59 -29.16 1.30
N ASN A 771 -24.35 -28.27 0.35
CA ASN A 771 -23.20 -27.38 0.38
C ASN A 771 -23.64 -25.92 0.45
N ASP A 772 -23.00 -25.12 1.30
CA ASP A 772 -23.22 -23.68 1.30
C ASP A 772 -22.72 -23.08 -0.02
N ARG A 773 -23.58 -22.27 -0.64
CA ARG A 773 -23.32 -21.60 -1.92
C ARG A 773 -23.76 -20.15 -1.84
N TRP A 774 -22.98 -19.30 -2.48
CA TRP A 774 -23.31 -17.89 -2.60
C TRP A 774 -24.07 -17.66 -3.91
N LEU A 775 -25.35 -17.31 -3.79
CA LEU A 775 -26.22 -17.03 -4.93
C LEU A 775 -26.36 -15.53 -5.15
N VAL A 776 -26.44 -15.16 -6.42
CA VAL A 776 -26.58 -13.77 -6.87
C VAL A 776 -27.65 -13.72 -7.96
N LEU A 777 -28.72 -12.99 -7.66
CA LEU A 777 -29.81 -12.70 -8.58
C LEU A 777 -29.59 -11.34 -9.23
N GLN A 778 -29.58 -11.32 -10.56
CA GLN A 778 -29.46 -10.13 -11.40
C GLN A 778 -30.68 -9.99 -12.31
N GLU A 779 -30.73 -8.92 -13.11
CA GLU A 779 -31.93 -8.52 -13.87
C GLU A 779 -32.43 -9.61 -14.85
N ASP A 780 -31.55 -10.40 -15.43
CA ASP A 780 -31.88 -11.43 -16.43
C ASP A 780 -31.30 -12.82 -16.13
N HIS A 781 -30.61 -13.01 -15.01
CA HIS A 781 -29.98 -14.28 -14.67
C HIS A 781 -29.80 -14.51 -13.17
N LEU A 782 -29.71 -15.79 -12.81
CA LEU A 782 -29.32 -16.27 -11.48
C LEU A 782 -27.97 -16.99 -11.58
N SER A 783 -27.01 -16.54 -10.79
CA SER A 783 -25.64 -17.09 -10.76
C SER A 783 -25.36 -17.73 -9.40
N CYS A 784 -24.59 -18.81 -9.42
CA CYS A 784 -24.08 -19.48 -8.22
C CYS A 784 -22.55 -19.46 -8.20
N TYR A 785 -22.02 -19.08 -7.06
CA TYR A 785 -20.59 -18.96 -6.79
C TYR A 785 -20.19 -19.87 -5.63
N GLU A 786 -18.94 -20.31 -5.65
CA GLU A 786 -18.38 -21.12 -4.56
C GLU A 786 -18.28 -20.34 -3.25
N ASN A 787 -17.87 -19.06 -3.32
CA ASN A 787 -17.64 -18.18 -2.17
C ASN A 787 -18.10 -16.75 -2.47
N SER A 788 -18.37 -15.95 -1.43
CA SER A 788 -18.57 -14.49 -1.55
C SER A 788 -17.24 -13.74 -1.67
N PRO A 789 -17.22 -12.56 -2.31
CA PRO A 789 -16.03 -11.72 -2.39
C PRO A 789 -15.68 -11.12 -1.03
N LYS A 790 -14.40 -10.82 -0.82
CA LYS A 790 -13.91 -10.05 0.34
C LYS A 790 -13.77 -8.58 -0.09
N LEU A 791 -14.68 -7.73 0.38
CA LEU A 791 -14.75 -6.31 -0.01
C LEU A 791 -14.43 -5.38 1.18
N ASP A 792 -13.63 -5.86 2.14
CA ASP A 792 -13.38 -5.18 3.41
C ASP A 792 -12.42 -3.97 3.28
N PHE A 793 -11.42 -4.07 2.39
CA PHE A 793 -10.43 -3.03 2.16
C PHE A 793 -10.54 -2.49 0.73
N VAL A 794 -11.27 -1.39 0.58
CA VAL A 794 -11.50 -0.76 -0.73
C VAL A 794 -11.14 0.72 -0.63
N GLY A 795 -10.09 1.11 -1.35
CA GLY A 795 -9.79 2.52 -1.56
C GLY A 795 -10.94 3.17 -2.33
N GLN A 796 -11.31 4.40 -2.02
CA GLN A 796 -12.39 5.09 -2.73
C GLN A 796 -12.04 6.54 -3.03
N PHE A 797 -12.50 7.02 -4.18
CA PHE A 797 -12.35 8.40 -4.59
C PHE A 797 -13.69 8.97 -5.09
N PRO A 798 -14.15 10.12 -4.59
CA PRO A 798 -15.45 10.66 -4.98
C PRO A 798 -15.44 11.24 -6.40
N LEU A 799 -16.52 11.03 -7.16
CA LEU A 799 -16.77 11.59 -8.51
C LEU A 799 -17.79 12.74 -8.54
N ARG A 800 -18.27 13.16 -7.36
CA ARG A 800 -19.22 14.27 -7.26
C ARG A 800 -18.52 15.62 -7.47
N LYS A 801 -18.89 16.33 -8.54
CA LYS A 801 -18.35 17.65 -8.92
C LYS A 801 -16.83 17.60 -9.13
N THR A 802 -16.37 16.59 -9.85
CA THR A 802 -14.95 16.40 -10.14
C THR A 802 -14.61 16.81 -11.57
N LYS A 803 -13.34 17.11 -11.80
CA LYS A 803 -12.79 17.40 -13.12
C LYS A 803 -11.92 16.21 -13.54
N ALA A 804 -12.22 15.59 -14.68
CA ALA A 804 -11.43 14.52 -15.25
C ALA A 804 -10.60 15.07 -16.42
N PHE A 805 -9.28 15.08 -16.26
CA PHE A 805 -8.31 15.44 -17.29
C PHE A 805 -7.82 14.16 -17.96
N CYS A 806 -8.11 14.02 -19.25
CA CYS A 806 -7.85 12.83 -20.03
C CYS A 806 -6.77 13.15 -21.08
N TYR A 807 -5.59 12.54 -20.96
CA TYR A 807 -4.44 12.74 -21.82
C TYR A 807 -4.32 11.57 -22.81
N GLU A 808 -4.58 11.84 -24.08
CA GLU A 808 -4.80 10.79 -25.09
C GLU A 808 -3.50 10.05 -25.49
N ARG A 809 -2.36 10.75 -25.63
CA ARG A 809 -1.11 10.10 -26.06
C ARG A 809 -0.51 9.17 -24.99
N GLU A 810 -0.68 9.50 -23.73
CA GLU A 810 -0.11 8.76 -22.60
C GLU A 810 -1.08 7.77 -21.96
N TYR A 811 -2.33 7.72 -22.44
CA TYR A 811 -3.44 6.94 -21.86
C TYR A 811 -3.63 7.22 -20.35
N LEU A 812 -3.40 8.47 -19.94
CA LEU A 812 -3.48 8.91 -18.55
C LEU A 812 -4.80 9.61 -18.28
N ILE A 813 -5.46 9.22 -17.20
CA ILE A 813 -6.67 9.85 -16.69
C ILE A 813 -6.39 10.37 -15.29
N ARG A 814 -6.69 11.65 -15.09
CA ARG A 814 -6.50 12.34 -13.82
C ARG A 814 -7.81 12.95 -13.36
N VAL A 815 -8.32 12.45 -12.24
CA VAL A 815 -9.58 12.91 -11.67
C VAL A 815 -9.30 13.76 -10.46
N VAL A 816 -9.70 15.03 -10.50
CA VAL A 816 -9.49 16.02 -9.43
C VAL A 816 -10.83 16.35 -8.78
N ALA A 817 -10.91 16.12 -7.48
CA ALA A 817 -12.04 16.46 -6.65
C ALA A 817 -12.14 17.96 -6.39
N ARG A 818 -13.33 18.43 -5.97
CA ARG A 818 -13.62 19.86 -5.74
C ARG A 818 -12.63 20.59 -4.81
N ARG A 819 -12.04 19.88 -3.83
CA ARG A 819 -11.05 20.42 -2.87
C ARG A 819 -9.61 20.07 -3.26
N GLY A 820 -9.35 19.87 -4.55
CA GLY A 820 -8.02 19.57 -5.07
C GLY A 820 -7.45 18.19 -4.74
N ALA A 821 -8.15 17.28 -4.07
CA ALA A 821 -7.67 15.89 -3.98
C ALA A 821 -7.67 15.27 -5.39
N ALA A 822 -6.57 14.69 -5.85
CA ALA A 822 -6.50 14.06 -7.17
C ALA A 822 -6.24 12.55 -7.09
N CYS A 823 -6.70 11.85 -8.11
CA CYS A 823 -6.38 10.46 -8.41
C CYS A 823 -5.88 10.38 -9.85
N GLU A 824 -4.72 9.75 -10.04
CA GLU A 824 -4.10 9.55 -11.34
C GLU A 824 -4.05 8.07 -11.65
N MET A 825 -4.49 7.72 -12.85
CA MET A 825 -4.51 6.35 -13.32
C MET A 825 -4.17 6.26 -14.79
N ARG A 826 -3.35 5.27 -15.15
CA ARG A 826 -2.99 4.98 -16.53
C ARG A 826 -3.66 3.69 -16.99
N VAL A 827 -4.14 3.74 -18.22
CA VAL A 827 -4.84 2.64 -18.89
C VAL A 827 -3.91 2.00 -19.93
N GLN A 828 -4.16 0.74 -20.29
CA GLN A 828 -3.22 -0.05 -21.08
C GLN A 828 -3.13 0.38 -22.55
N ASN A 829 -4.26 0.74 -23.17
CA ASN A 829 -4.33 1.02 -24.61
C ASN A 829 -5.43 2.04 -24.95
N GLN A 830 -5.42 2.54 -26.19
CA GLN A 830 -6.40 3.53 -26.66
C GLN A 830 -7.86 3.05 -26.56
N GLU A 831 -8.13 1.77 -26.82
CA GLU A 831 -9.48 1.21 -26.78
C GLU A 831 -10.05 1.24 -25.36
N THR A 832 -9.28 0.74 -24.39
CA THR A 832 -9.63 0.81 -22.97
C THR A 832 -9.75 2.27 -22.52
N PHE A 833 -8.81 3.14 -22.88
CA PHE A 833 -8.87 4.56 -22.57
C PHE A 833 -10.16 5.22 -23.08
N ASN A 834 -10.55 4.99 -24.34
CA ASN A 834 -11.79 5.52 -24.89
C ASN A 834 -13.02 5.05 -24.10
N ARG A 835 -13.06 3.76 -23.72
CA ARG A 835 -14.15 3.20 -22.89
C ARG A 835 -14.23 3.86 -21.52
N TRP A 836 -13.09 4.17 -20.89
CA TRP A 836 -13.06 4.92 -19.64
C TRP A 836 -13.65 6.32 -19.80
N VAL A 837 -13.24 7.05 -20.86
CA VAL A 837 -13.76 8.39 -21.14
C VAL A 837 -15.26 8.37 -21.44
N GLU A 838 -15.74 7.42 -22.24
CA GLU A 838 -17.18 7.22 -22.52
C GLU A 838 -17.98 7.01 -21.23
N VAL A 839 -17.46 6.22 -20.29
CA VAL A 839 -18.13 5.99 -19.00
C VAL A 839 -18.16 7.27 -18.17
N PHE A 840 -17.07 8.05 -18.11
CA PHE A 840 -17.09 9.35 -17.44
C PHE A 840 -18.10 10.31 -18.06
N GLU A 841 -18.28 10.30 -19.39
CA GLU A 841 -19.26 11.15 -20.09
C GLU A 841 -20.71 10.82 -19.68
N THR A 842 -20.98 9.59 -19.26
CA THR A 842 -22.30 9.22 -18.74
C THR A 842 -22.59 9.78 -17.33
N ILE A 843 -21.58 10.27 -16.61
CA ILE A 843 -21.70 10.75 -15.23
C ILE A 843 -21.85 12.28 -15.21
N PRO A 844 -23.03 12.84 -14.93
CA PRO A 844 -23.31 14.27 -15.09
C PRO A 844 -22.57 15.18 -14.10
N THR A 845 -21.96 14.62 -13.05
CA THR A 845 -21.20 15.37 -12.05
C THR A 845 -19.71 15.47 -12.36
N VAL A 846 -19.24 14.82 -13.42
CA VAL A 846 -17.84 14.84 -13.86
C VAL A 846 -17.71 15.78 -15.06
N GLU A 847 -16.87 16.81 -14.94
CA GLU A 847 -16.50 17.69 -16.03
C GLU A 847 -15.25 17.13 -16.72
N ILE A 848 -15.28 16.94 -18.04
CA ILE A 848 -14.20 16.25 -18.76
C ILE A 848 -13.40 17.25 -19.60
N PHE A 849 -12.09 17.19 -19.45
CA PHE A 849 -11.11 17.95 -20.20
C PHE A 849 -10.23 16.99 -20.99
N ARG A 850 -10.27 17.05 -22.32
CA ARG A 850 -9.42 16.23 -23.18
C ARG A 850 -8.20 17.01 -23.63
N HIS A 851 -7.03 16.43 -23.39
CA HIS A 851 -5.73 16.99 -23.77
C HIS A 851 -5.00 16.02 -24.69
N LYS A 852 -4.26 16.55 -25.66
CA LYS A 852 -3.45 15.73 -26.57
C LYS A 852 -2.20 15.20 -25.88
N ASP A 853 -1.55 16.05 -25.09
CA ASP A 853 -0.27 15.78 -24.44
C ASP A 853 -0.32 16.29 -22.99
N LEU A 854 0.51 15.71 -22.13
CA LEU A 854 0.80 16.23 -20.80
C LEU A 854 1.46 17.62 -20.85
N LEU A 855 1.26 18.39 -19.77
CA LEU A 855 2.02 19.62 -19.55
C LEU A 855 3.52 19.28 -19.39
N GLU A 856 4.38 19.90 -20.21
CA GLU A 856 5.83 19.88 -20.02
C GLU A 856 6.12 20.32 -18.56
N ASN A 857 6.88 19.52 -17.80
CA ASN A 857 7.30 19.74 -16.39
C ASN A 857 6.31 19.37 -15.27
N SER A 858 5.23 18.64 -15.58
CA SER A 858 4.38 18.04 -14.55
C SER A 858 5.14 16.92 -13.78
N PRO A 859 5.06 16.82 -12.44
CA PRO A 859 5.56 15.65 -11.71
C PRO A 859 5.01 14.33 -12.25
N SER A 860 3.75 14.33 -12.71
CA SER A 860 3.18 13.19 -13.43
C SER A 860 3.95 12.91 -14.72
N SER A 861 4.31 13.93 -15.51
CA SER A 861 5.11 13.76 -16.75
C SER A 861 6.51 13.19 -16.51
N VAL A 862 7.19 13.58 -15.42
CA VAL A 862 8.56 13.14 -15.10
C VAL A 862 8.58 11.69 -14.60
N LEU A 863 7.61 11.31 -13.75
CA LEU A 863 7.45 9.93 -13.24
C LEU A 863 6.96 8.95 -14.33
N ILE A 864 6.30 9.45 -15.39
CA ILE A 864 5.79 8.64 -16.52
C ILE A 864 6.90 8.11 -17.44
N MET A 865 8.03 8.81 -17.54
CA MET A 865 9.13 8.41 -18.44
C MET A 865 9.90 7.18 -17.95
N THR A 866 9.87 6.87 -16.65
CA THR A 866 10.68 5.81 -16.05
C THR A 866 9.94 4.47 -15.95
N GLU A 867 8.61 4.48 -15.75
CA GLU A 867 7.79 3.24 -15.65
C GLU A 867 7.55 2.51 -16.97
N SER A 868 7.60 3.19 -18.13
CA SER A 868 7.51 2.54 -19.45
C SER A 868 8.63 1.49 -19.67
N SER A 869 9.63 1.45 -18.78
CA SER A 869 10.74 0.50 -18.77
C SER A 869 10.48 -0.80 -17.98
N ARG A 870 9.35 -0.93 -17.27
CA ARG A 870 9.12 -2.01 -16.27
C ARG A 870 8.03 -3.03 -16.65
N GLY A 871 7.77 -3.25 -17.94
CA GLY A 871 7.05 -4.43 -18.40
C GLY A 871 7.97 -5.66 -18.52
N HIS A 872 8.02 -6.53 -17.50
CA HIS A 872 8.47 -7.92 -17.69
C HIS A 872 7.30 -8.72 -18.29
N PHE A 873 7.43 -9.20 -19.52
CA PHE A 873 6.73 -10.41 -19.93
C PHE A 873 7.69 -11.36 -20.64
N GLY A 874 8.03 -12.43 -19.93
CA GLY A 874 8.58 -13.63 -20.53
C GLY A 874 7.57 -14.18 -21.54
N GLY A 875 7.94 -14.12 -22.80
CA GLY A 875 7.18 -14.66 -23.92
C GLY A 875 7.80 -14.14 -25.19
N ALA A 876 8.33 -15.03 -26.03
CA ALA A 876 8.84 -14.66 -27.35
C ALA A 876 7.71 -13.94 -28.12
N HIS A 877 7.84 -12.62 -28.31
CA HIS A 877 6.91 -11.85 -29.10
C HIS A 877 6.92 -12.36 -30.54
N LYS A 878 5.81 -12.97 -30.96
CA LYS A 878 5.34 -12.78 -32.34
C LYS A 878 4.83 -11.35 -32.43
N ALA A 879 5.51 -10.56 -33.26
CA ALA A 879 5.21 -9.16 -33.52
C ALA A 879 3.79 -8.97 -34.05
N GLY A 880 3.01 -8.13 -33.34
CA GLY A 880 1.81 -7.48 -33.84
C GLY A 880 2.12 -5.99 -34.06
N LYS A 881 1.78 -5.49 -35.25
CA LYS A 881 2.12 -4.16 -35.80
C LYS A 881 1.59 -3.00 -34.93
N GLY A 882 2.42 -1.96 -34.70
CA GLY A 882 1.89 -0.66 -34.24
C GLY A 882 2.81 0.36 -33.57
N GLY A 883 4.14 0.27 -33.63
CA GLY A 883 5.02 1.35 -33.15
C GLY A 883 6.41 1.27 -33.79
N GLU A 884 6.98 2.40 -34.17
CA GLU A 884 8.40 2.44 -34.56
C GLU A 884 9.25 2.06 -33.35
N TRP A 885 10.06 1.02 -33.47
CA TRP A 885 11.03 0.66 -32.45
C TRP A 885 12.44 0.97 -32.96
N LEU A 886 13.23 1.59 -32.09
CA LEU A 886 14.61 1.99 -32.34
C LEU A 886 15.48 1.40 -31.23
N GLN A 887 16.44 0.56 -31.58
CA GLN A 887 17.38 -0.03 -30.65
C GLN A 887 18.81 0.31 -31.07
N THR A 888 19.65 0.73 -30.13
CA THR A 888 21.05 1.04 -30.39
C THR A 888 21.96 0.22 -29.48
N LYS A 889 23.13 -0.17 -29.98
CA LYS A 889 24.14 -0.92 -29.22
C LYS A 889 25.52 -0.44 -29.62
N ILE A 890 26.33 0.00 -28.65
CA ILE A 890 27.73 0.32 -28.90
C ILE A 890 28.56 -0.96 -28.73
N GLU A 891 29.08 -1.51 -29.81
CA GLU A 891 29.84 -2.77 -29.77
C GLU A 891 31.30 -2.57 -29.33
N GLY A 892 31.84 -1.37 -29.54
CA GLY A 892 33.22 -1.06 -29.22
C GLY A 892 33.65 0.27 -29.80
N HIS A 893 34.97 0.40 -29.96
CA HIS A 893 35.59 1.61 -30.48
C HIS A 893 36.71 1.26 -31.47
N GLN A 894 36.98 2.17 -32.39
CA GLN A 894 38.09 2.12 -33.34
C GLN A 894 38.88 3.42 -33.25
N ILE A 895 40.20 3.34 -33.36
CA ILE A 895 41.05 4.52 -33.49
C ILE A 895 41.16 4.84 -34.99
N LYS A 896 40.86 6.08 -35.36
CA LYS A 896 40.87 6.58 -36.74
C LYS A 896 41.67 7.87 -36.82
N LEU A 897 42.09 8.24 -38.02
CA LEU A 897 42.71 9.53 -38.32
C LEU A 897 41.66 10.46 -38.92
N ASP A 898 41.66 11.72 -38.47
CA ASP A 898 40.85 12.77 -39.08
C ASP A 898 41.56 13.38 -40.31
N GLU A 899 40.94 14.38 -40.94
CA GLU A 899 41.48 15.05 -42.15
C GLU A 899 42.82 15.78 -41.91
N ASN A 900 43.22 15.97 -40.65
CA ASN A 900 44.48 16.60 -40.25
C ASN A 900 45.49 15.56 -39.73
N ASP A 901 45.31 14.27 -40.02
CA ASP A 901 46.11 13.14 -39.52
C ASP A 901 46.15 13.05 -37.98
N GLN A 902 45.12 13.55 -37.29
CA GLN A 902 45.03 13.44 -35.83
C GLN A 902 44.22 12.20 -35.44
N GLU A 903 44.79 11.38 -34.54
CA GLU A 903 44.11 10.19 -34.01
C GLU A 903 42.91 10.59 -33.15
N TYR A 904 41.75 9.97 -33.43
CA TYR A 904 40.53 10.10 -32.65
C TYR A 904 39.84 8.75 -32.48
N VAL A 905 39.00 8.66 -31.45
CA VAL A 905 38.25 7.44 -31.15
C VAL A 905 36.84 7.54 -31.74
N ALA A 906 36.49 6.60 -32.60
CA ALA A 906 35.17 6.41 -33.17
C ALA A 906 34.47 5.23 -32.48
N PHE A 907 33.32 5.49 -31.84
CA PHE A 907 32.49 4.45 -31.24
C PHE A 907 31.59 3.82 -32.31
N VAL A 908 31.56 2.49 -32.36
CA VAL A 908 30.80 1.72 -33.35
C VAL A 908 29.41 1.41 -32.78
N ILE A 909 28.38 2.00 -33.37
CA ILE A 909 26.99 1.91 -32.95
C ILE A 909 26.23 1.04 -33.95
N GLN A 910 25.75 -0.11 -33.51
CA GLN A 910 24.72 -0.85 -34.23
C GLN A 910 23.36 -0.23 -33.94
N VAL A 911 22.59 0.01 -34.98
CA VAL A 911 21.25 0.59 -34.92
C VAL A 911 20.29 -0.40 -35.57
N ALA A 912 19.25 -0.81 -34.85
CA ALA A 912 18.17 -1.62 -35.38
C ALA A 912 16.88 -0.80 -35.32
N SER A 913 16.22 -0.66 -36.47
CA SER A 913 14.97 0.09 -36.61
C SER A 913 13.93 -0.73 -37.36
N SER A 914 12.65 -0.58 -36.99
CA SER A 914 11.51 -1.13 -37.73
C SER A 914 11.40 -0.64 -39.18
N THR A 915 11.94 0.54 -39.51
CA THR A 915 11.81 1.18 -40.83
C THR A 915 13.06 1.08 -41.70
N ALA A 916 14.25 1.07 -41.09
CA ALA A 916 15.54 1.07 -41.81
C ALA A 916 16.35 -0.23 -41.69
N GLY A 917 15.89 -1.22 -40.91
CA GLY A 917 16.63 -2.45 -40.67
C GLY A 917 17.84 -2.25 -39.74
N HIS A 918 18.92 -3.02 -39.97
CA HIS A 918 20.16 -2.91 -39.19
C HIS A 918 21.17 -2.02 -39.92
N ASN A 919 21.63 -0.95 -39.26
CA ASN A 919 22.68 -0.05 -39.74
C ASN A 919 23.84 0.01 -38.74
N ILE A 920 25.05 0.35 -39.21
CA ILE A 920 26.22 0.56 -38.36
C ILE A 920 26.71 1.99 -38.58
N VAL A 921 26.67 2.77 -37.50
CA VAL A 921 27.05 4.18 -37.48
C VAL A 921 28.30 4.34 -36.62
N GLN A 922 29.18 5.26 -37.01
CA GLN A 922 30.38 5.55 -36.24
C GLN A 922 30.38 7.00 -35.80
N ARG A 923 30.55 7.23 -34.49
CA ARG A 923 30.52 8.57 -33.90
C ARG A 923 31.69 8.82 -32.98
N ARG A 924 32.32 9.99 -33.09
CA ARG A 924 33.31 10.47 -32.12
C ARG A 924 32.62 11.16 -30.96
N TYR A 925 33.29 11.22 -29.81
CA TYR A 925 32.72 11.80 -28.59
C TYR A 925 32.21 13.25 -28.77
N SER A 926 32.87 14.07 -29.59
CA SER A 926 32.42 15.44 -29.85
C SER A 926 31.08 15.51 -30.58
N GLU A 927 30.68 14.48 -31.34
CA GLU A 927 29.37 14.39 -31.98
C GLU A 927 28.29 14.03 -30.97
N PHE A 928 28.59 13.16 -29.99
CA PHE A 928 27.69 12.94 -28.84
C PHE A 928 27.51 14.23 -28.03
N ALA A 929 28.59 15.01 -27.84
CA ALA A 929 28.53 16.30 -27.17
C ALA A 929 27.75 17.35 -27.96
N LYS A 930 27.82 17.33 -29.30
CA LYS A 930 27.00 18.17 -30.18
C LYS A 930 25.51 17.81 -30.03
N LEU A 931 25.17 16.53 -30.20
CA LEU A 931 23.79 16.04 -30.01
C LEU A 931 23.28 16.43 -28.62
N HIS A 932 24.05 16.19 -27.56
CA HIS A 932 23.65 16.53 -26.19
C HIS A 932 23.35 18.03 -26.02
N ARG A 933 24.15 18.89 -26.64
CA ARG A 933 23.95 20.35 -26.59
C ARG A 933 22.69 20.78 -27.33
N GLU A 934 22.43 20.21 -28.51
CA GLU A 934 21.22 20.50 -29.29
C GLU A 934 19.97 20.00 -28.57
N LEU A 935 20.04 18.81 -27.96
CA LEU A 935 18.95 18.30 -27.12
C LEU A 935 18.73 19.16 -25.87
N ARG A 936 19.79 19.67 -25.22
CA ARG A 936 19.66 20.59 -24.07
C ARG A 936 19.00 21.93 -24.39
N GLN A 937 18.89 22.30 -25.67
CA GLN A 937 18.10 23.47 -26.07
C GLN A 937 16.60 23.16 -26.17
N MET A 938 16.24 21.87 -26.25
CA MET A 938 14.86 21.39 -26.44
C MET A 938 14.26 20.72 -25.21
N PHE A 939 15.10 20.30 -24.26
CA PHE A 939 14.76 19.63 -23.01
C PHE A 939 15.42 20.38 -21.84
N GLN A 940 14.75 20.39 -20.67
CA GLN A 940 15.36 20.93 -19.46
C GLN A 940 16.57 20.06 -19.02
N PRO A 941 17.57 20.62 -18.29
CA PRO A 941 18.80 19.90 -17.92
C PRO A 941 18.56 18.54 -17.24
N GLU A 942 17.47 18.41 -16.49
CA GLU A 942 17.07 17.25 -15.70
C GLU A 942 16.43 16.16 -16.58
N GLN A 943 15.93 16.54 -17.76
CA GLN A 943 15.26 15.64 -18.71
C GLN A 943 16.22 14.93 -19.67
N LEU A 944 17.53 15.18 -19.61
CA LEU A 944 18.54 14.47 -20.42
C LEU A 944 19.52 13.72 -19.53
N PRO A 945 19.90 12.46 -19.87
CA PRO A 945 20.94 11.76 -19.14
C PRO A 945 22.25 12.55 -19.24
N ALA A 946 23.01 12.61 -18.15
CA ALA A 946 24.32 13.25 -18.17
C ALA A 946 25.20 12.61 -19.24
N LEU A 947 25.79 13.44 -20.11
CA LEU A 947 26.75 12.94 -21.08
C LEU A 947 28.02 12.52 -20.32
N PRO A 948 28.48 11.25 -20.44
CA PRO A 948 29.64 10.77 -19.70
C PRO A 948 30.84 11.67 -19.96
N GLY A 949 31.48 12.22 -18.93
CA GLY A 949 32.59 13.17 -19.06
C GLY A 949 33.83 12.61 -19.76
N THR A 950 34.60 13.46 -20.45
CA THR A 950 35.83 13.05 -21.17
C THR A 950 37.08 13.51 -20.42
N ARG A 951 38.03 12.59 -20.21
CA ARG A 951 39.33 12.91 -19.60
C ARG A 951 40.21 13.67 -20.58
N MET A 952 41.05 14.59 -20.10
CA MET A 952 41.98 15.35 -20.93
C MET A 952 43.23 14.56 -21.35
N TRP A 953 43.66 13.59 -20.53
CA TRP A 953 44.88 12.80 -20.70
C TRP A 953 44.56 11.29 -20.74
N ASN A 954 45.45 10.48 -21.33
CA ASN A 954 45.30 9.02 -21.49
C ASN A 954 43.98 8.59 -22.17
N LYS A 955 43.49 9.39 -23.11
CA LYS A 955 42.22 9.18 -23.83
C LYS A 955 42.17 7.88 -24.64
N PHE A 956 43.31 7.27 -24.94
CA PHE A 956 43.44 6.03 -25.73
C PHE A 956 43.61 4.77 -24.86
N GLU A 957 43.54 4.90 -23.53
CA GLU A 957 43.70 3.75 -22.65
C GLU A 957 42.55 2.72 -22.85
N PRO A 958 42.85 1.42 -23.08
CA PRO A 958 41.82 0.44 -23.44
C PRO A 958 40.71 0.26 -22.39
N ASN A 959 41.06 0.28 -21.10
CA ASN A 959 40.10 0.13 -20.00
C ASN A 959 39.18 1.35 -19.89
N TYR A 960 39.75 2.55 -20.02
CA TYR A 960 39.00 3.79 -20.08
C TYR A 960 38.04 3.80 -21.28
N LEU A 961 38.50 3.41 -22.48
CA LEU A 961 37.65 3.36 -23.67
C LEU A 961 36.53 2.33 -23.57
N LYS A 962 36.77 1.20 -22.89
CA LYS A 962 35.73 0.20 -22.62
C LYS A 962 34.67 0.73 -21.65
N GLN A 963 35.07 1.35 -20.54
CA GLN A 963 34.14 1.99 -19.60
C GLN A 963 33.39 3.15 -20.26
N LYS A 964 34.08 3.95 -21.08
CA LYS A 964 33.51 5.06 -21.83
C LYS A 964 32.48 4.59 -22.85
N ALA A 965 32.73 3.49 -23.55
CA ALA A 965 31.76 2.89 -24.48
C ALA A 965 30.50 2.41 -23.73
N ILE A 966 30.64 1.82 -22.54
CA ILE A 966 29.50 1.42 -21.70
C ILE A 966 28.70 2.65 -21.25
N GLY A 967 29.37 3.70 -20.78
CA GLY A 967 28.71 4.94 -20.38
C GLY A 967 27.98 5.63 -21.55
N LEU A 968 28.62 5.71 -22.72
CA LEU A 968 28.01 6.28 -23.92
C LEU A 968 26.86 5.40 -24.44
N HIS A 969 26.93 4.09 -24.25
CA HIS A 969 25.83 3.18 -24.58
C HIS A 969 24.63 3.44 -23.67
N GLY A 970 24.85 3.57 -22.35
CA GLY A 970 23.81 3.93 -21.39
C GLY A 970 23.17 5.29 -21.72
N TYR A 971 24.00 6.30 -21.99
CA TYR A 971 23.57 7.62 -22.44
C TYR A 971 22.71 7.55 -23.72
N LEU A 972 23.22 6.89 -24.77
CA LEU A 972 22.53 6.83 -26.06
C LEU A 972 21.22 6.05 -25.98
N ASN A 973 21.18 4.96 -25.22
CA ASN A 973 19.97 4.19 -25.01
C ASN A 973 18.88 5.04 -24.34
N GLU A 974 19.28 5.85 -23.35
CA GLU A 974 18.35 6.73 -22.63
C GLU A 974 17.90 7.92 -23.50
N VAL A 975 18.81 8.52 -24.29
CA VAL A 975 18.46 9.51 -25.31
C VAL A 975 17.50 8.94 -26.36
N CYS A 976 17.70 7.69 -26.81
CA CYS A 976 16.82 7.04 -27.77
C CYS A 976 15.39 6.90 -27.25
N LYS A 977 15.24 6.54 -25.96
CA LYS A 977 13.92 6.46 -25.32
C LYS A 977 13.26 7.83 -25.20
N ARG A 978 14.01 8.84 -24.74
CA ARG A 978 13.47 10.17 -24.46
C ARG A 978 13.14 10.96 -25.71
N CYS A 979 13.88 10.74 -26.81
CA CYS A 979 13.60 11.41 -28.07
C CYS A 979 12.52 10.71 -28.90
N ALA A 980 12.15 9.46 -28.58
CA ALA A 980 11.13 8.72 -29.32
C ALA A 980 9.76 9.40 -29.24
N ASN A 981 9.11 9.63 -30.39
CA ASN A 981 7.81 10.31 -30.52
C ASN A 981 7.78 11.76 -29.98
N THR A 982 8.93 12.43 -29.86
CA THR A 982 9.02 13.84 -29.44
C THR A 982 9.46 14.76 -30.57
N ARG A 983 9.38 16.08 -30.38
CA ARG A 983 9.91 17.09 -31.32
C ARG A 983 11.42 16.97 -31.61
N ALA A 984 12.17 16.27 -30.74
CA ALA A 984 13.61 16.06 -30.87
C ALA A 984 13.99 14.79 -31.64
N GLN A 985 13.01 13.96 -32.03
CA GLN A 985 13.24 12.73 -32.80
C GLN A 985 14.06 12.94 -34.09
N PRO A 986 13.87 14.02 -34.88
CA PRO A 986 14.65 14.25 -36.10
C PRO A 986 16.16 14.39 -35.84
N LEU A 987 16.57 15.07 -34.76
CA LEU A 987 17.99 15.24 -34.39
C LEU A 987 18.64 13.89 -34.05
N LEU A 988 17.89 13.03 -33.35
CA LEU A 988 18.35 11.67 -33.05
C LEU A 988 18.47 10.83 -34.32
N LEU A 989 17.50 10.90 -35.22
CA LEU A 989 17.53 10.16 -36.49
C LEU A 989 18.67 10.63 -37.40
N GLU A 990 18.98 11.93 -37.41
CA GLU A 990 20.16 12.48 -38.10
C GLU A 990 21.46 11.96 -37.46
N PHE A 991 21.57 12.01 -36.13
CA PHE A 991 22.73 11.46 -35.41
C PHE A 991 22.95 9.97 -35.70
N LEU A 992 21.88 9.20 -35.90
CA LEU A 992 21.92 7.78 -36.23
C LEU A 992 21.92 7.48 -37.74
N GLU A 993 22.07 8.48 -38.61
CA GLU A 993 22.07 8.30 -40.08
C GLU A 993 20.84 7.55 -40.61
N LEU A 994 19.69 7.72 -39.94
CA LEU A 994 18.41 7.13 -40.33
C LEU A 994 17.51 8.11 -41.10
N ALA A 995 17.87 9.40 -41.13
CA ALA A 995 17.20 10.45 -41.90
C ALA A 995 18.23 11.22 -42.77
N PRO A 996 17.84 11.72 -43.96
CA PRO A 996 18.71 12.59 -44.74
C PRO A 996 18.96 13.92 -44.00
N PRO A 997 20.16 14.53 -44.12
CA PRO A 997 20.46 15.78 -43.45
C PRO A 997 19.49 16.89 -43.88
N ALA A 998 19.02 17.69 -42.93
CA ALA A 998 18.11 18.79 -43.20
C ALA A 998 18.73 19.78 -44.22
N PRO A 999 17.93 20.33 -45.16
CA PRO A 999 18.43 21.34 -46.09
C PRO A 999 18.89 22.57 -45.31
N THR A 1000 20.15 22.95 -45.51
CA THR A 1000 20.73 24.18 -44.96
C THR A 1000 19.99 25.38 -45.54
N GLU A 1001 19.33 26.16 -44.69
CA GLU A 1001 18.73 27.44 -45.11
C GLU A 1001 19.84 28.37 -45.66
N PRO A 1002 19.59 29.06 -46.78
CA PRO A 1002 20.59 29.94 -47.38
C PRO A 1002 20.88 31.12 -46.45
N LYS A 1003 22.18 31.38 -46.20
CA LYS A 1003 22.67 32.59 -45.53
C LYS A 1003 22.01 33.82 -46.14
N GLN A 1004 21.16 34.49 -45.37
CA GLN A 1004 20.78 35.87 -45.64
C GLN A 1004 22.04 36.73 -45.46
N THR A 1005 22.48 37.33 -46.56
CA THR A 1005 23.41 38.46 -46.58
C THR A 1005 22.84 39.59 -45.72
N GLU A 1006 23.52 39.89 -44.62
CA GLU A 1006 23.31 41.12 -43.85
C GLU A 1006 23.73 42.31 -44.73
N GLU A 1007 22.76 43.14 -45.08
CA GLU A 1007 22.99 44.50 -45.57
C GLU A 1007 23.37 45.37 -44.36
N GLU A 1008 24.50 46.06 -44.47
CA GLU A 1008 24.98 47.06 -43.51
C GLU A 1008 24.02 48.25 -43.46
N GLU A 1009 23.36 48.47 -42.32
CA GLU A 1009 22.77 49.77 -41.99
C GLU A 1009 23.84 50.64 -41.30
N GLU A 1010 24.21 51.72 -41.97
CA GLU A 1010 25.09 52.79 -41.50
C GLU A 1010 24.45 53.59 -40.36
N ASP A 1011 25.18 53.74 -39.24
CA ASP A 1011 24.93 54.72 -38.18
C ASP A 1011 25.25 56.16 -38.63
N PRO A 1012 24.39 57.17 -38.36
CA PRO A 1012 24.77 58.57 -38.50
C PRO A 1012 25.35 59.14 -37.17
N VAL A 1013 26.68 59.23 -37.14
CA VAL A 1013 27.51 60.42 -36.84
C VAL A 1013 27.07 61.44 -35.75
N GLU A 1014 28.02 61.66 -34.81
CA GLU A 1014 28.35 62.87 -34.01
C GLU A 1014 27.41 63.32 -32.86
N LYS A 1015 27.90 63.61 -31.64
CA LYS A 1015 29.00 64.55 -31.35
C LYS A 1015 29.50 64.44 -29.89
N SER A 1016 30.81 64.67 -29.75
CA SER A 1016 31.66 65.05 -28.59
C SER A 1016 31.82 64.07 -27.42
#